data_AF-A0A937NCX1-F1
#
_entry.id   AF-A0A937NCX1-F1
#
_cell.length_a   1.000
_cell.length_b   1.000
_cell.length_c   1.000
_cell.angle_alpha   90.00
_cell.angle_beta   90.00
_cell.angle_gamma   90.00
#
_symmetry.space_group_name_H-M   'P 1'
#
loop_
_entity.id
_entity.type
_entity.pdbx_description
1 polymer ?
#
loop_
_entity_poly.entity_id
_entity_poly.type
_entity_poly.pdbx_seq_one_letter_code
_entity_poly.pdbx_strand_id
1 'polypeptide(L)'
;MKPIRRLGAMPFVAPPSGGFFSGVPFQDRLKAGLRAVAAIGLLMMLVSTGTAADGQPDVGKLAEQLRDLPIAVLPEEERAAAADTIPDDLDRRLRAANQRSSADWQGIRTRDDWQRFRDEKLRLLREAIGPAPEEPGDLRLQVTGTVDGDGYRIKKLVFQSRPRLWVTANLYVPAEPAESMPGLLICHSHHRPKEHGELQDMGMTWARQGCLVLVPDMLGHGERRQHPFVTAADYHKSYRVSRQDYYFRYDTGMQLALVGESLMGWFVCDLRCCVNALLSQPGVDPERIILLGAVAGGGDPAAVAAALDPRITGAVVYNFGGAQPETRYPLPEDAELTFNYAGSGSFESTRNLCRSAGDGFLPWVIVGAVAPRPFIYAHEFAWDRPRDPVWKRLQSIWGLYGAEDKLAATHGRGSVKGRPPESTHCTHIGLEHRQSIHPIFQRCFDISVKESDEFSARLEAEELRCLTPEAVEKLDPQRLSDLLPKIAASQIAAARLQRSELSDADRRKQLGEEWNSVLGQPSSPNQIKVRAVARRDEQIEGVRMEQAVLDVAPGIAVPLILLLPEKPTRPRVPVVVAVAHAGKDEFLNNRGELIAALLSGGAAVCLPDLRGLGETRPDGSRDRWGAITSQSSTELMLGGTMVGDRLHDLRAVLNYLRGRSDVDSKRIALWGDSFAKVNPPDRDFQVPRHMDDRPRWSEPLGGLLALLGALYEEDICAVYVRGGLSDFQSVVAEPFVYIPHDVVVPGVLTFGDLPDLAAAVAPRPLRLDNLVDGFNRQRPADDVRAIYRPAIQSYQDADAADRLVIGETTDSVSRWLLEQL
;
A
#
# COMPACT_ATOMS: atom_id res chain seq x y z
N MET A 1 12.94 -20.31 -7.89
CA MET A 1 12.35 -21.23 -8.89
C MET A 1 12.97 -20.90 -10.25
N LYS A 2 13.37 -21.88 -11.07
CA LYS A 2 13.40 -21.71 -12.53
C LYS A 2 12.00 -22.04 -13.06
N PRO A 3 11.39 -21.23 -13.94
CA PRO A 3 10.01 -21.46 -14.36
C PRO A 3 9.94 -22.60 -15.39
N ILE A 4 8.96 -23.47 -15.18
CA ILE A 4 8.59 -24.56 -16.09
C ILE A 4 7.86 -23.95 -17.30
N ARG A 5 8.38 -24.22 -18.50
CA ARG A 5 7.78 -23.88 -19.80
C ARG A 5 6.35 -24.44 -19.91
N ARG A 6 5.38 -23.58 -20.24
CA ARG A 6 4.02 -23.98 -20.63
C ARG A 6 4.05 -24.62 -22.02
N LEU A 7 3.52 -25.85 -22.12
CA LEU A 7 3.20 -26.53 -23.37
C LEU A 7 1.96 -25.89 -24.03
N GLY A 8 1.98 -25.81 -25.36
CA GLY A 8 1.11 -25.00 -26.20
C GLY A 8 -0.34 -25.45 -26.31
N ALA A 9 -1.19 -24.48 -26.68
CA ALA A 9 -2.58 -24.66 -27.06
C ALA A 9 -2.69 -25.13 -28.53
N MET A 10 -3.50 -26.14 -28.78
CA MET A 10 -4.02 -26.48 -30.12
C MET A 10 -5.40 -25.84 -30.35
N PRO A 11 -5.79 -25.57 -31.61
CA PRO A 11 -6.91 -24.70 -31.95
C PRO A 11 -8.26 -25.42 -31.92
N PHE A 12 -9.31 -24.70 -31.50
CA PHE A 12 -10.69 -25.18 -31.56
C PHE A 12 -11.27 -24.96 -32.97
N VAL A 13 -11.88 -26.03 -33.47
CA VAL A 13 -12.54 -26.18 -34.77
C VAL A 13 -13.96 -25.59 -34.71
N ALA A 14 -14.35 -24.84 -35.75
CA ALA A 14 -15.70 -24.31 -35.95
C ALA A 14 -16.66 -25.38 -36.52
N PRO A 15 -17.98 -25.33 -36.21
CA PRO A 15 -18.99 -26.10 -36.93
C PRO A 15 -19.69 -25.28 -38.04
N PRO A 16 -20.39 -25.95 -39.00
CA PRO A 16 -20.63 -25.41 -40.33
C PRO A 16 -22.01 -24.77 -40.55
N SER A 17 -22.08 -24.15 -41.72
CA SER A 17 -23.12 -23.37 -42.40
C SER A 17 -24.47 -24.02 -42.68
N GLY A 18 -25.49 -23.15 -42.81
CA GLY A 18 -26.68 -23.27 -43.67
C GLY A 18 -27.71 -22.21 -43.28
N GLY A 19 -28.40 -21.45 -44.13
CA GLY A 19 -28.45 -21.26 -45.57
C GLY A 19 -29.60 -20.30 -45.88
N PHE A 20 -29.40 -19.41 -46.86
CA PHE A 20 -30.36 -18.70 -47.73
C PHE A 20 -31.64 -18.03 -47.16
N PHE A 21 -31.82 -16.73 -47.44
CA PHE A 21 -32.78 -16.26 -48.45
C PHE A 21 -32.46 -14.83 -48.94
N SER A 22 -32.85 -14.60 -50.18
CA SER A 22 -32.57 -13.54 -51.16
C SER A 22 -33.31 -12.22 -50.97
N GLY A 23 -32.75 -11.13 -51.53
CA GLY A 23 -33.52 -9.98 -52.02
C GLY A 23 -32.72 -8.69 -52.20
N VAL A 24 -32.41 -8.32 -53.44
CA VAL A 24 -31.77 -7.05 -53.87
C VAL A 24 -32.86 -6.05 -54.36
N PRO A 25 -32.55 -4.82 -54.83
CA PRO A 25 -32.64 -3.53 -54.14
C PRO A 25 -33.69 -2.57 -54.76
N PHE A 26 -33.84 -1.33 -54.25
CA PHE A 26 -34.43 -0.24 -55.05
C PHE A 26 -33.87 1.15 -54.74
N GLN A 27 -33.74 1.94 -55.80
CA GLN A 27 -33.08 3.23 -55.96
C GLN A 27 -33.95 4.47 -55.65
N ASP A 28 -33.26 5.59 -55.44
CA ASP A 28 -33.56 7.00 -55.80
C ASP A 28 -34.82 7.71 -55.25
N ARG A 29 -34.61 8.92 -54.66
CA ARG A 29 -34.90 10.21 -55.33
C ARG A 29 -34.57 11.47 -54.51
N LEU A 30 -33.96 12.41 -55.23
CA LEU A 30 -33.79 13.86 -55.03
C LEU A 30 -34.97 14.62 -54.40
N LYS A 31 -34.66 15.76 -53.73
CA LYS A 31 -35.09 17.12 -54.17
C LYS A 31 -34.38 18.28 -53.44
N ALA A 32 -34.21 19.36 -54.18
CA ALA A 32 -33.50 20.60 -53.87
C ALA A 32 -34.43 21.83 -53.86
N GLY A 33 -33.93 22.96 -53.35
CA GLY A 33 -34.43 24.35 -53.53
C GLY A 33 -35.00 24.98 -52.25
N LEU A 34 -34.78 26.25 -51.87
CA LEU A 34 -34.22 27.43 -52.54
C LEU A 34 -34.02 28.58 -51.50
N ARG A 35 -32.88 29.32 -51.56
CA ARG A 35 -32.58 30.78 -51.39
C ARG A 35 -33.51 31.70 -50.56
N ALA A 36 -33.15 32.82 -49.90
CA ALA A 36 -31.96 33.68 -49.67
C ALA A 36 -32.35 34.69 -48.53
N VAL A 37 -31.46 35.39 -47.82
CA VAL A 37 -31.01 36.79 -48.09
C VAL A 37 -30.01 37.26 -47.00
N ALA A 38 -28.88 37.86 -47.45
CA ALA A 38 -28.02 38.94 -46.90
C ALA A 38 -27.55 38.97 -45.42
N ALA A 39 -26.39 39.50 -45.02
CA ALA A 39 -25.14 39.95 -45.63
C ALA A 39 -24.18 40.37 -44.47
N ILE A 40 -22.88 40.49 -44.79
CA ILE A 40 -21.78 41.20 -44.07
C ILE A 40 -20.97 40.37 -43.05
N GLY A 41 -19.69 40.14 -43.39
CA GLY A 41 -18.66 39.75 -42.43
C GLY A 41 -17.49 38.89 -42.97
N LEU A 42 -17.01 39.10 -44.20
CA LEU A 42 -15.85 38.40 -44.75
C LEU A 42 -14.60 39.30 -44.68
N LEU A 43 -13.63 38.93 -43.84
CA LEU A 43 -12.21 39.18 -44.13
C LEU A 43 -11.34 38.13 -43.41
N MET A 44 -11.33 36.90 -43.95
CA MET A 44 -10.25 35.94 -43.76
C MET A 44 -10.09 35.12 -45.05
N MET A 45 -8.83 34.84 -45.36
CA MET A 45 -8.30 33.90 -46.35
C MET A 45 -8.05 34.37 -47.79
N LEU A 46 -6.74 34.33 -48.09
CA LEU A 46 -6.05 33.90 -49.31
C LEU A 46 -5.47 34.97 -50.24
N VAL A 47 -4.21 35.32 -49.97
CA VAL A 47 -3.15 35.24 -50.99
C VAL A 47 -1.90 34.63 -50.34
N SER A 48 -1.61 33.38 -50.69
CA SER A 48 -0.29 32.77 -50.56
C SER A 48 0.56 33.18 -51.76
N THR A 49 1.77 33.71 -51.56
CA THR A 49 2.94 33.40 -52.38
C THR A 49 4.23 33.70 -51.62
N GLY A 50 4.95 32.61 -51.33
CA GLY A 50 6.39 32.48 -51.12
C GLY A 50 7.24 33.62 -50.56
N THR A 51 7.78 33.39 -49.36
CA THR A 51 9.23 33.36 -49.11
C THR A 51 9.54 32.31 -48.07
N ALA A 52 10.17 31.22 -48.49
CA ALA A 52 10.87 30.28 -47.63
C ALA A 52 12.25 30.87 -47.29
N ALA A 53 12.44 31.22 -46.01
CA ALA A 53 13.67 31.49 -45.25
C ALA A 53 13.16 31.92 -43.86
N ASP A 54 13.23 31.14 -42.79
CA ASP A 54 14.41 30.53 -42.19
C ASP A 54 14.20 29.07 -41.76
N GLY A 55 15.27 28.27 -41.77
CA GLY A 55 15.27 26.83 -41.50
C GLY A 55 15.02 26.43 -40.04
N GLN A 56 13.85 26.73 -39.50
CA GLN A 56 13.35 26.08 -38.28
C GLN A 56 12.78 24.68 -38.63
N PRO A 57 13.08 23.64 -37.83
CA PRO A 57 12.51 22.31 -38.04
C PRO A 57 10.98 22.36 -37.97
N ASP A 58 10.30 21.66 -38.86
CA ASP A 58 8.86 21.43 -38.75
C ASP A 58 8.60 20.58 -37.49
N VAL A 59 8.07 21.23 -36.45
CA VAL A 59 7.80 20.60 -35.13
C VAL A 59 6.87 19.39 -35.27
N GLY A 60 5.89 19.43 -36.18
CA GLY A 60 4.97 18.32 -36.40
C GLY A 60 5.68 17.11 -37.00
N LYS A 61 6.49 17.34 -38.04
CA LYS A 61 7.31 16.31 -38.67
C LYS A 61 8.34 15.72 -37.70
N LEU A 62 9.01 16.56 -36.91
CA LEU A 62 9.96 16.10 -35.90
C LEU A 62 9.25 15.26 -34.82
N ALA A 63 8.05 15.66 -34.40
CA ALA A 63 7.28 14.89 -33.43
C ALA A 63 6.90 13.49 -33.93
N GLU A 64 6.55 13.35 -35.21
CA GLU A 64 6.32 12.04 -35.83
C GLU A 64 7.59 11.19 -35.84
N GLN A 65 8.73 11.75 -36.25
CA GLN A 65 10.03 11.06 -36.22
C GLN A 65 10.40 10.60 -34.81
N LEU A 66 10.15 11.42 -33.79
CA LEU A 66 10.43 11.10 -32.38
C LEU A 66 9.58 9.93 -31.85
N ARG A 67 8.34 9.78 -32.33
CA ARG A 67 7.44 8.67 -31.92
C ARG A 67 7.89 7.32 -32.50
N ASP A 68 8.54 7.32 -33.66
CA ASP A 68 8.98 6.09 -34.34
C ASP A 68 10.40 5.64 -33.93
N LEU A 69 11.02 6.29 -32.93
CA LEU A 69 12.39 5.99 -32.53
C LEU A 69 12.53 4.67 -31.78
N PRO A 70 13.52 3.83 -32.12
CA PRO A 70 13.92 2.68 -31.30
C PRO A 70 14.63 3.16 -30.02
N ILE A 71 13.84 3.39 -28.99
CA ILE A 71 14.28 4.01 -27.73
C ILE A 71 14.73 3.00 -26.66
N ALA A 72 14.69 1.71 -26.97
CA ALA A 72 15.23 0.68 -26.09
C ALA A 72 16.75 0.85 -25.98
N VAL A 73 17.24 1.06 -24.76
CA VAL A 73 18.65 1.25 -24.43
C VAL A 73 19.28 -0.07 -24.02
N LEU A 74 18.56 -0.89 -23.25
CA LEU A 74 19.04 -2.19 -22.80
C LEU A 74 18.76 -3.24 -23.89
N PRO A 75 19.73 -4.13 -24.18
CA PRO A 75 19.48 -5.34 -24.97
C PRO A 75 18.33 -6.16 -24.36
N GLU A 76 17.62 -6.93 -25.18
CA GLU A 76 16.45 -7.72 -24.72
C GLU A 76 16.77 -8.67 -23.57
N GLU A 77 17.92 -9.35 -23.62
CA GLU A 77 18.39 -10.22 -22.54
C GLU A 77 18.67 -9.45 -21.25
N GLU A 78 19.22 -8.23 -21.35
CA GLU A 78 19.47 -7.37 -20.19
C GLU A 78 18.17 -6.77 -19.63
N ARG A 79 17.15 -6.50 -20.45
CA ARG A 79 15.83 -6.06 -19.96
C ARG A 79 15.15 -7.14 -19.12
N ALA A 80 15.19 -8.39 -19.59
CA ALA A 80 14.69 -9.53 -18.83
C ALA A 80 15.42 -9.67 -17.48
N ALA A 81 16.75 -9.53 -17.48
CA ALA A 81 17.53 -9.53 -16.24
C ALA A 81 17.22 -8.31 -15.36
N ALA A 82 17.02 -7.12 -15.93
CA ALA A 82 16.74 -5.89 -15.19
C ALA A 82 15.43 -5.97 -14.39
N ALA A 83 14.41 -6.65 -14.94
CA ALA A 83 13.15 -6.91 -14.24
C ALA A 83 13.33 -7.72 -12.94
N ASP A 84 14.36 -8.57 -12.86
CA ASP A 84 14.68 -9.39 -11.69
C ASP A 84 15.60 -8.69 -10.68
N THR A 85 16.22 -7.56 -11.04
CA THR A 85 17.20 -6.87 -10.17
C THR A 85 16.60 -6.34 -8.87
N ILE A 86 15.37 -5.80 -8.91
CA ILE A 86 14.65 -5.35 -7.70
C ILE A 86 14.33 -6.54 -6.79
N PRO A 87 13.65 -7.61 -7.26
CA PRO A 87 13.49 -8.84 -6.47
C PRO A 87 14.79 -9.37 -5.87
N ASP A 88 15.87 -9.44 -6.66
CA ASP A 88 17.16 -9.98 -6.20
C ASP A 88 17.80 -9.12 -5.11
N ASP A 89 17.71 -7.78 -5.23
CA ASP A 89 18.17 -6.84 -4.20
C ASP A 89 17.39 -7.01 -2.89
N LEU A 90 16.07 -7.03 -2.99
CA LEU A 90 15.15 -7.19 -1.86
C LEU A 90 15.39 -8.54 -1.17
N ASP A 91 15.48 -9.63 -1.92
CA ASP A 91 15.74 -10.98 -1.40
C ASP A 91 17.11 -11.07 -0.74
N ARG A 92 18.13 -10.42 -1.29
CA ARG A 92 19.46 -10.33 -0.66
C ARG A 92 19.40 -9.59 0.67
N ARG A 93 18.72 -8.45 0.74
CA ARG A 93 18.56 -7.64 1.97
C ARG A 93 17.71 -8.35 3.03
N LEU A 94 16.63 -9.02 2.62
CA LEU A 94 15.82 -9.87 3.49
C LEU A 94 16.63 -11.06 4.04
N ARG A 95 17.40 -11.76 3.20
CA ARG A 95 18.30 -12.82 3.67
C ARG A 95 19.32 -12.29 4.68
N ALA A 96 19.90 -11.12 4.45
CA ALA A 96 20.79 -10.49 5.41
C ALA A 96 20.09 -10.17 6.74
N ALA A 97 18.84 -9.70 6.71
CA ALA A 97 18.04 -9.47 7.92
C ALA A 97 17.78 -10.78 8.70
N ASN A 98 17.40 -11.86 8.01
CA ASN A 98 17.20 -13.17 8.61
C ASN A 98 18.50 -13.75 9.23
N GLN A 99 19.64 -13.56 8.54
CA GLN A 99 20.96 -13.96 9.04
C GLN A 99 21.34 -13.19 10.30
N ARG A 100 21.12 -11.86 10.34
CA ARG A 100 21.31 -11.05 11.56
C ARG A 100 20.46 -11.57 12.71
N SER A 101 19.17 -11.79 12.48
CA SER A 101 18.26 -12.33 13.51
C SER A 101 18.71 -13.71 14.03
N SER A 102 19.29 -14.54 13.17
CA SER A 102 19.82 -15.85 13.56
C SER A 102 21.14 -15.74 14.33
N ALA A 103 22.01 -14.81 13.96
CA ALA A 103 23.23 -14.52 14.71
C ALA A 103 22.91 -13.95 16.11
N ASP A 104 21.96 -13.00 16.19
CA ASP A 104 21.47 -12.47 17.46
C ASP A 104 20.94 -13.59 18.37
N TRP A 105 20.13 -14.49 17.81
CA TRP A 105 19.60 -15.66 18.53
C TRP A 105 20.70 -16.57 19.07
N GLN A 106 21.75 -16.84 18.31
CA GLN A 106 22.88 -17.68 18.76
C GLN A 106 23.67 -17.06 19.93
N GLY A 107 23.57 -15.74 20.11
CA GLY A 107 24.17 -15.00 21.23
C GLY A 107 23.36 -15.09 22.53
N ILE A 108 22.09 -15.48 22.48
CA ILE A 108 21.20 -15.53 23.65
C ILE A 108 21.45 -16.82 24.43
N ARG A 109 21.96 -16.69 25.67
CA ARG A 109 22.28 -17.85 26.54
C ARG A 109 21.54 -17.81 27.86
N THR A 110 21.19 -16.62 28.33
CA THR A 110 20.53 -16.40 29.60
C THR A 110 19.17 -15.74 29.42
N ARG A 111 18.35 -15.82 30.47
CA ARG A 111 17.08 -15.08 30.54
C ARG A 111 17.28 -13.57 30.33
N ASP A 112 18.35 -13.00 30.90
CA ASP A 112 18.61 -11.57 30.80
C ASP A 112 18.98 -11.16 29.35
N ASP A 113 19.73 -12.01 28.63
CA ASP A 113 20.02 -11.78 27.21
C ASP A 113 18.74 -11.76 26.38
N TRP A 114 17.86 -12.73 26.63
CA TRP A 114 16.55 -12.82 25.97
C TRP A 114 15.69 -11.59 26.28
N GLN A 115 15.60 -11.18 27.55
CA GLN A 115 14.80 -10.01 27.93
C GLN A 115 15.29 -8.73 27.27
N ARG A 116 16.61 -8.47 27.26
CA ARG A 116 17.18 -7.30 26.56
C ARG A 116 16.88 -7.33 25.06
N PHE A 117 17.05 -8.48 24.41
CA PHE A 117 16.74 -8.65 23.00
C PHE A 117 15.25 -8.41 22.72
N ARG A 118 14.38 -9.08 23.47
CA ARG A 118 12.92 -8.98 23.35
C ARG A 118 12.44 -7.55 23.56
N ASP A 119 12.85 -6.89 24.64
CA ASP A 119 12.34 -5.58 25.02
C ASP A 119 12.69 -4.52 23.99
N GLU A 120 13.90 -4.60 23.40
CA GLU A 120 14.29 -3.74 22.29
C GLU A 120 13.43 -4.00 21.04
N LYS A 121 13.20 -5.28 20.67
CA LYS A 121 12.34 -5.59 19.53
C LYS A 121 10.89 -5.18 19.75
N LEU A 122 10.36 -5.30 20.97
CA LEU A 122 9.01 -4.82 21.29
C LEU A 122 8.91 -3.30 21.30
N ARG A 123 9.97 -2.58 21.70
CA ARG A 123 10.03 -1.11 21.57
C ARG A 123 9.92 -0.69 20.11
N LEU A 124 10.75 -1.29 19.24
CA LEU A 124 10.74 -1.03 17.78
C LEU A 124 9.39 -1.41 17.14
N LEU A 125 8.78 -2.52 17.57
CA LEU A 125 7.44 -2.91 17.13
C LEU A 125 6.38 -1.87 17.54
N ARG A 126 6.43 -1.33 18.76
CA ARG A 126 5.49 -0.27 19.20
C ARG A 126 5.63 0.99 18.36
N GLU A 127 6.86 1.37 17.97
CA GLU A 127 7.12 2.49 17.07
C GLU A 127 6.54 2.23 15.67
N ALA A 128 6.70 1.01 15.15
CA ALA A 128 6.25 0.64 13.81
C ALA A 128 4.73 0.51 13.64
N ILE A 129 3.98 0.13 14.69
CA ILE A 129 2.52 0.01 14.60
C ILE A 129 1.79 1.36 14.66
N GLY A 130 2.52 2.46 14.90
CA GLY A 130 1.99 3.80 15.01
C GLY A 130 1.77 4.24 16.47
N PRO A 131 1.35 5.50 16.69
CA PRO A 131 1.16 6.05 18.03
C PRO A 131 0.16 5.20 18.82
N ALA A 132 0.51 4.90 20.08
CA ALA A 132 -0.46 4.30 20.98
C ALA A 132 -1.61 5.30 21.16
N PRO A 133 -2.87 4.91 20.91
CA PRO A 133 -3.98 5.76 21.29
C PRO A 133 -3.92 5.95 22.80
N GLU A 134 -4.29 7.15 23.26
CA GLU A 134 -4.51 7.39 24.68
C GLU A 134 -5.46 6.31 25.19
N GLU A 135 -5.12 5.65 26.30
CA GLU A 135 -5.99 4.62 26.87
C GLU A 135 -7.34 5.29 27.16
N PRO A 136 -8.45 4.82 26.55
CA PRO A 136 -9.75 5.35 26.89
C PRO A 136 -10.01 4.96 28.33
N GLY A 137 -9.91 5.91 29.26
CA GLY A 137 -10.01 5.69 30.71
C GLY A 137 -11.19 4.80 31.10
N ASP A 138 -12.36 5.37 31.33
CA ASP A 138 -13.60 4.59 31.51
C ASP A 138 -14.09 4.10 30.14
N LEU A 139 -14.09 2.78 29.93
CA LEU A 139 -14.59 2.18 28.69
C LEU A 139 -16.09 2.48 28.52
N ARG A 140 -16.43 3.32 27.54
CA ARG A 140 -17.81 3.61 27.18
C ARG A 140 -18.44 2.39 26.51
N LEU A 141 -19.08 1.55 27.33
CA LEU A 141 -19.68 0.28 26.93
C LEU A 141 -21.20 0.30 27.13
N GLN A 142 -21.93 -0.23 26.15
CA GLN A 142 -23.38 -0.41 26.21
C GLN A 142 -23.75 -1.85 25.81
N VAL A 143 -24.69 -2.44 26.56
CA VAL A 143 -25.40 -3.66 26.14
C VAL A 143 -26.62 -3.22 25.33
N THR A 144 -26.70 -3.63 24.07
CA THR A 144 -27.80 -3.26 23.16
C THR A 144 -28.86 -4.34 23.02
N GLY A 145 -28.58 -5.54 23.53
CA GLY A 145 -29.55 -6.62 23.65
C GLY A 145 -28.96 -7.84 24.32
N THR A 146 -29.83 -8.76 24.72
CA THR A 146 -29.46 -10.06 25.30
C THR A 146 -30.29 -11.15 24.65
N VAL A 147 -29.67 -12.30 24.39
CA VAL A 147 -30.34 -13.52 23.92
C VAL A 147 -30.08 -14.62 24.94
N ASP A 148 -31.15 -15.27 25.41
CA ASP A 148 -31.03 -16.43 26.29
C ASP A 148 -30.82 -17.70 25.46
N GLY A 149 -29.89 -18.55 25.90
CA GLY A 149 -29.61 -19.85 25.30
C GLY A 149 -29.67 -20.97 26.35
N ASP A 150 -29.49 -22.21 25.90
CA ASP A 150 -29.38 -23.36 26.81
C ASP A 150 -28.04 -23.28 27.57
N GLY A 151 -28.09 -22.94 28.85
CA GLY A 151 -26.92 -22.90 29.74
C GLY A 151 -26.01 -21.66 29.57
N TYR A 152 -26.37 -20.71 28.71
CA TYR A 152 -25.64 -19.46 28.50
C TYR A 152 -26.56 -18.30 28.11
N ARG A 153 -26.05 -17.08 28.08
CA ARG A 153 -26.67 -15.89 27.48
C ARG A 153 -25.67 -15.19 26.55
N ILE A 154 -26.16 -14.56 25.48
CA ILE A 154 -25.36 -13.70 24.61
C ILE A 154 -25.72 -12.25 24.89
N LYS A 155 -24.78 -11.46 25.40
CA LYS A 155 -24.90 -10.01 25.47
C LYS A 155 -24.33 -9.40 24.18
N LYS A 156 -25.10 -8.51 23.55
CA LYS A 156 -24.66 -7.71 22.40
C LYS A 156 -24.03 -6.43 22.91
N LEU A 157 -22.72 -6.30 22.73
CA LEU A 157 -21.95 -5.19 23.25
C LEU A 157 -21.58 -4.21 22.14
N VAL A 158 -21.62 -2.93 22.48
CA VAL A 158 -21.01 -1.85 21.70
C VAL A 158 -20.14 -1.01 22.63
N PHE A 159 -18.87 -0.84 22.30
CA PHE A 159 -17.96 -0.03 23.11
C PHE A 159 -16.98 0.79 22.27
N GLN A 160 -16.58 1.95 22.79
CA GLN A 160 -15.76 2.90 22.05
C GLN A 160 -14.27 2.54 22.12
N SER A 161 -13.64 2.29 20.96
CA SER A 161 -12.19 2.10 20.87
C SER A 161 -11.43 3.40 20.62
N ARG A 162 -12.03 4.30 19.81
CA ARG A 162 -11.53 5.65 19.52
C ARG A 162 -12.72 6.61 19.42
N PRO A 163 -12.54 7.93 19.56
CA PRO A 163 -13.62 8.87 19.34
C PRO A 163 -14.41 8.57 18.05
N ARG A 164 -15.72 8.36 18.19
CA ARG A 164 -16.69 7.97 17.14
C ARG A 164 -16.46 6.63 16.44
N LEU A 165 -15.43 5.86 16.81
CA LEU A 165 -15.19 4.50 16.31
C LEU A 165 -15.58 3.48 17.38
N TRP A 166 -16.53 2.62 17.04
CA TRP A 166 -17.12 1.67 17.97
C TRP A 166 -16.80 0.22 17.58
N VAL A 167 -16.52 -0.59 18.58
CA VAL A 167 -16.37 -2.05 18.46
C VAL A 167 -17.70 -2.69 18.82
N THR A 168 -18.19 -3.54 17.94
CA THR A 168 -19.34 -4.42 18.15
C THR A 168 -18.84 -5.80 18.58
N ALA A 169 -19.48 -6.43 19.56
CA ALA A 169 -19.06 -7.75 20.01
C ALA A 169 -20.22 -8.57 20.59
N ASN A 170 -20.16 -9.88 20.40
CA ASN A 170 -21.02 -10.81 21.12
C ASN A 170 -20.24 -11.38 22.32
N LEU A 171 -20.78 -11.17 23.52
CA LEU A 171 -20.24 -11.73 24.76
C LEU A 171 -21.13 -12.88 25.23
N TYR A 172 -20.60 -14.09 25.19
CA TYR A 172 -21.24 -15.29 25.72
C TYR A 172 -20.92 -15.39 27.21
N VAL A 173 -21.96 -15.55 28.02
CA VAL A 173 -21.91 -15.55 29.49
C VAL A 173 -22.61 -16.81 30.00
N PRO A 174 -22.09 -17.50 31.03
CA PRO A 174 -22.81 -18.63 31.63
C PRO A 174 -24.20 -18.22 32.12
N ALA A 175 -25.19 -19.12 32.04
CA ALA A 175 -26.53 -18.85 32.58
C ALA A 175 -26.48 -18.60 34.10
N GLU A 176 -25.59 -19.32 34.78
CA GLU A 176 -25.27 -19.18 36.20
C GLU A 176 -23.79 -18.74 36.34
N PRO A 177 -23.50 -17.43 36.30
CA PRO A 177 -22.12 -16.93 36.41
C PRO A 177 -21.50 -17.25 37.77
N ALA A 178 -20.27 -17.75 37.76
CA ALA A 178 -19.48 -17.95 38.97
C ALA A 178 -18.80 -16.65 39.43
N GLU A 179 -18.29 -16.63 40.66
CA GLU A 179 -17.55 -15.48 41.21
C GLU A 179 -16.18 -15.26 40.54
N SER A 180 -15.60 -16.30 39.93
CA SER A 180 -14.31 -16.25 39.24
C SER A 180 -14.35 -17.11 37.96
N MET A 181 -14.40 -16.45 36.81
CA MET A 181 -14.58 -17.05 35.49
C MET A 181 -13.40 -16.66 34.58
N PRO A 182 -12.77 -17.61 33.88
CA PRO A 182 -11.84 -17.30 32.79
C PRO A 182 -12.50 -16.45 31.71
N GLY A 183 -11.77 -15.47 31.17
CA GLY A 183 -12.18 -14.67 30.03
C GLY A 183 -11.46 -15.11 28.76
N LEU A 184 -12.20 -15.49 27.73
CA LEU A 184 -11.68 -15.83 26.40
C LEU A 184 -12.03 -14.71 25.43
N LEU A 185 -11.03 -14.22 24.70
CA LEU A 185 -11.19 -13.28 23.59
C LEU A 185 -10.85 -14.01 22.29
N ILE A 186 -11.77 -14.01 21.32
CA ILE A 186 -11.55 -14.68 20.03
C ILE A 186 -11.37 -13.62 18.94
N CYS A 187 -10.14 -13.41 18.49
CA CYS A 187 -9.85 -12.64 17.29
C CYS A 187 -10.15 -13.50 16.05
N HIS A 188 -11.24 -13.18 15.38
CA HIS A 188 -11.77 -13.96 14.27
C HIS A 188 -10.88 -13.87 13.01
N SER A 189 -11.09 -14.80 12.07
CA SER A 189 -10.38 -14.83 10.79
C SER A 189 -10.82 -13.69 9.89
N HIS A 190 -10.00 -13.32 8.92
CA HIS A 190 -10.41 -12.30 7.95
C HIS A 190 -11.42 -12.80 6.91
N HIS A 191 -11.93 -14.02 7.05
CA HIS A 191 -12.90 -14.58 6.10
C HIS A 191 -14.34 -14.30 6.50
N ARG A 192 -14.64 -14.35 7.80
CA ARG A 192 -16.00 -14.18 8.30
C ARG A 192 -15.99 -13.48 9.67
N PRO A 193 -16.89 -12.51 9.88
CA PRO A 193 -17.05 -11.74 11.12
C PRO A 193 -17.69 -12.53 12.26
N LYS A 194 -17.98 -11.85 13.38
CA LYS A 194 -18.41 -12.43 14.66
C LYS A 194 -19.63 -13.37 14.58
N GLU A 195 -20.55 -13.14 13.65
CA GLU A 195 -21.77 -13.95 13.48
C GLU A 195 -21.53 -15.35 12.89
N HIS A 196 -20.31 -15.68 12.49
CA HIS A 196 -20.02 -16.97 11.86
C HIS A 196 -20.26 -18.16 12.80
N GLY A 197 -20.84 -19.24 12.28
CA GLY A 197 -21.25 -20.40 13.06
C GLY A 197 -20.15 -21.02 13.93
N GLU A 198 -18.92 -21.17 13.42
CA GLU A 198 -17.80 -21.72 14.22
C GLU A 198 -17.48 -20.86 15.46
N LEU A 199 -17.63 -19.52 15.35
CA LEU A 199 -17.42 -18.61 16.48
C LEU A 199 -18.53 -18.73 17.52
N GLN A 200 -19.77 -18.94 17.06
CA GLN A 200 -20.90 -19.18 17.94
C GLN A 200 -20.72 -20.50 18.70
N ASP A 201 -20.35 -21.59 18.01
CA ASP A 201 -20.10 -22.89 18.63
C ASP A 201 -19.06 -22.79 19.75
N MET A 202 -17.96 -22.08 19.51
CA MET A 202 -16.93 -21.80 20.52
C MET A 202 -17.46 -20.97 21.69
N GLY A 203 -18.18 -19.88 21.39
CA GLY A 203 -18.79 -19.01 22.40
C GLY A 203 -19.73 -19.78 23.33
N MET A 204 -20.64 -20.58 22.75
CA MET A 204 -21.59 -21.39 23.50
C MET A 204 -20.91 -22.49 24.31
N THR A 205 -19.99 -23.23 23.70
CA THR A 205 -19.29 -24.36 24.34
C THR A 205 -18.54 -23.90 25.58
N TRP A 206 -17.69 -22.87 25.47
CA TRP A 206 -16.90 -22.40 26.62
C TRP A 206 -17.75 -21.64 27.64
N ALA A 207 -18.81 -20.94 27.24
CA ALA A 207 -19.73 -20.33 28.20
C ALA A 207 -20.48 -21.35 29.05
N ARG A 208 -20.90 -22.48 28.46
CA ARG A 208 -21.51 -23.60 29.20
C ARG A 208 -20.53 -24.26 30.17
N GLN A 209 -19.22 -24.09 29.96
CA GLN A 209 -18.16 -24.57 30.85
C GLN A 209 -17.62 -23.49 31.79
N GLY A 210 -18.40 -22.43 32.04
CA GLY A 210 -18.11 -21.44 33.09
C GLY A 210 -17.18 -20.31 32.66
N CYS A 211 -16.97 -20.09 31.36
CA CYS A 211 -16.13 -19.01 30.87
C CYS A 211 -16.94 -17.82 30.34
N LEU A 212 -16.35 -16.63 30.37
CA LEU A 212 -16.80 -15.50 29.55
C LEU A 212 -16.13 -15.58 28.18
N VAL A 213 -16.87 -15.48 27.09
CA VAL A 213 -16.29 -15.54 25.73
C VAL A 213 -16.70 -14.31 24.93
N LEU A 214 -15.74 -13.48 24.55
CA LEU A 214 -15.95 -12.27 23.76
C LEU A 214 -15.51 -12.50 22.31
N VAL A 215 -16.43 -12.26 21.38
CA VAL A 215 -16.18 -12.31 19.93
C VAL A 215 -16.48 -10.93 19.33
N PRO A 216 -15.47 -10.07 19.12
CA PRO A 216 -15.64 -8.77 18.49
C PRO A 216 -15.69 -8.84 16.97
N ASP A 217 -16.25 -7.83 16.31
CA ASP A 217 -15.89 -7.52 14.92
C ASP A 217 -14.55 -6.77 14.90
N MET A 218 -13.59 -7.29 14.14
CA MET A 218 -12.36 -6.57 13.82
C MET A 218 -12.67 -5.45 12.82
N LEU A 219 -11.89 -4.36 12.85
CA LEU A 219 -12.04 -3.23 11.93
C LEU A 219 -12.11 -3.73 10.46
N GLY A 220 -13.06 -3.19 9.69
CA GLY A 220 -13.28 -3.58 8.30
C GLY A 220 -14.19 -4.80 8.10
N HIS A 221 -14.67 -5.46 9.17
CA HIS A 221 -15.51 -6.65 9.08
C HIS A 221 -16.86 -6.46 9.79
N GLY A 222 -17.85 -7.25 9.38
CA GLY A 222 -19.12 -7.35 10.09
C GLY A 222 -19.85 -6.00 10.14
N GLU A 223 -20.20 -5.55 11.34
CA GLU A 223 -20.86 -4.25 11.54
C GLU A 223 -19.89 -3.06 11.43
N ARG A 224 -18.58 -3.33 11.36
CA ARG A 224 -17.49 -2.33 11.24
C ARG A 224 -16.91 -2.26 9.82
N ARG A 225 -17.64 -2.79 8.83
CA ARG A 225 -17.29 -2.79 7.41
C ARG A 225 -17.05 -1.38 6.87
N GLN A 226 -16.04 -1.24 6.02
CA GLN A 226 -15.61 0.03 5.42
C GLN A 226 -15.87 0.09 3.91
N HIS A 227 -16.90 -0.58 3.40
CA HIS A 227 -17.28 -0.56 1.97
C HIS A 227 -18.80 -0.78 1.82
N PRO A 228 -19.40 -0.40 0.68
CA PRO A 228 -20.85 -0.46 0.51
C PRO A 228 -21.40 -1.87 0.21
N PHE A 229 -20.55 -2.85 -0.11
CA PHE A 229 -20.94 -4.17 -0.59
C PHE A 229 -21.36 -5.16 0.52
N VAL A 230 -22.62 -5.12 0.95
CA VAL A 230 -23.22 -5.96 2.00
C VAL A 230 -23.98 -7.15 1.39
N THR A 231 -24.61 -6.98 0.23
CA THR A 231 -25.49 -7.96 -0.41
C THR A 231 -25.15 -8.12 -1.89
N ALA A 232 -25.55 -9.25 -2.49
CA ALA A 232 -25.34 -9.48 -3.92
C ALA A 232 -26.04 -8.46 -4.82
N ALA A 233 -27.04 -7.72 -4.32
CA ALA A 233 -27.77 -6.69 -5.06
C ALA A 233 -27.05 -5.34 -5.11
N ASP A 234 -26.03 -5.12 -4.26
CA ASP A 234 -25.32 -3.83 -4.17
C ASP A 234 -24.41 -3.56 -5.38
N TYR A 235 -24.35 -4.51 -6.32
CA TYR A 235 -23.67 -4.34 -7.58
C TYR A 235 -24.35 -5.16 -8.68
N HIS A 236 -24.45 -4.58 -9.88
CA HIS A 236 -25.26 -5.10 -10.98
C HIS A 236 -24.74 -6.42 -11.60
N LYS A 237 -23.50 -6.82 -11.32
CA LYS A 237 -22.92 -8.11 -11.75
C LYS A 237 -22.67 -9.01 -10.55
N SER A 238 -22.58 -10.32 -10.80
CA SER A 238 -22.18 -11.28 -9.76
C SER A 238 -20.77 -10.99 -9.26
N TYR A 239 -20.61 -11.00 -7.93
CA TYR A 239 -19.33 -10.81 -7.26
C TYR A 239 -19.30 -11.55 -5.92
N ARG A 240 -18.10 -11.73 -5.35
CA ARG A 240 -17.92 -12.44 -4.08
C ARG A 240 -18.14 -11.51 -2.88
N VAL A 241 -19.39 -11.33 -2.47
CA VAL A 241 -19.80 -10.51 -1.30
C VAL A 241 -19.00 -10.86 -0.05
N SER A 242 -18.93 -12.16 0.29
CA SER A 242 -18.29 -12.67 1.50
C SER A 242 -16.78 -12.45 1.58
N ARG A 243 -16.13 -11.96 0.51
CA ARG A 243 -14.69 -11.68 0.49
C ARG A 243 -14.37 -10.20 0.43
N GLN A 244 -15.37 -9.32 0.31
CA GLN A 244 -15.10 -7.89 0.19
C GLN A 244 -14.45 -7.32 1.47
N ASP A 245 -14.90 -7.72 2.68
CA ASP A 245 -14.28 -7.31 3.95
C ASP A 245 -12.77 -7.60 3.94
N TYR A 246 -12.41 -8.83 3.52
CA TYR A 246 -11.01 -9.24 3.36
C TYR A 246 -10.25 -8.37 2.34
N TYR A 247 -10.87 -8.07 1.19
CA TYR A 247 -10.22 -7.35 0.10
C TYR A 247 -9.99 -5.86 0.41
N PHE A 248 -10.92 -5.22 1.13
CA PHE A 248 -10.86 -3.79 1.46
C PHE A 248 -9.86 -3.45 2.57
N ARG A 249 -9.27 -4.46 3.23
CA ARG A 249 -8.13 -4.24 4.12
C ARG A 249 -6.92 -3.64 3.41
N TYR A 250 -6.78 -3.89 2.10
CA TYR A 250 -5.77 -3.22 1.29
C TYR A 250 -5.98 -1.70 1.29
N ASP A 251 -7.20 -1.26 0.98
CA ASP A 251 -7.58 0.17 1.00
C ASP A 251 -7.33 0.77 2.39
N THR A 252 -7.89 0.15 3.43
CA THR A 252 -7.71 0.61 4.81
C THR A 252 -6.24 0.68 5.23
N GLY A 253 -5.43 -0.33 4.88
CA GLY A 253 -4.01 -0.37 5.20
C GLY A 253 -3.23 0.77 4.54
N MET A 254 -3.49 1.04 3.26
CA MET A 254 -2.86 2.16 2.54
C MET A 254 -3.26 3.52 3.12
N GLN A 255 -4.53 3.69 3.48
CA GLN A 255 -5.02 4.95 4.04
C GLN A 255 -4.45 5.24 5.41
N LEU A 256 -4.39 4.23 6.29
CA LEU A 256 -3.75 4.35 7.59
C LEU A 256 -2.25 4.65 7.46
N ALA A 257 -1.57 4.00 6.51
CA ALA A 257 -0.16 4.25 6.27
C ALA A 257 0.10 5.74 5.95
N LEU A 258 -0.73 6.39 5.12
CA LEU A 258 -0.55 7.81 4.77
C LEU A 258 -0.60 8.75 5.99
N VAL A 259 -1.44 8.45 6.99
CA VAL A 259 -1.57 9.24 8.24
C VAL A 259 -0.61 8.79 9.35
N GLY A 260 0.35 7.92 9.03
CA GLY A 260 1.38 7.45 9.99
C GLY A 260 0.87 6.41 10.98
N GLU A 261 -0.27 5.79 10.69
CA GLU A 261 -0.85 4.73 11.50
C GLU A 261 -0.79 3.38 10.76
N SER A 262 -1.08 2.29 11.46
CA SER A 262 -1.13 0.97 10.84
C SER A 262 -2.42 0.23 11.20
N LEU A 263 -2.92 -0.59 10.27
CA LEU A 263 -4.06 -1.47 10.54
C LEU A 263 -3.77 -2.41 11.72
N MET A 264 -2.51 -2.82 11.90
CA MET A 264 -2.10 -3.62 13.07
C MET A 264 -2.25 -2.85 14.37
N GLY A 265 -1.76 -1.61 14.44
CA GLY A 265 -1.93 -0.75 15.62
C GLY A 265 -3.40 -0.55 15.97
N TRP A 266 -4.26 -0.45 14.94
CA TRP A 266 -5.70 -0.34 15.14
C TRP A 266 -6.31 -1.63 15.69
N PHE A 267 -5.96 -2.79 15.14
CA PHE A 267 -6.38 -4.08 15.67
C PHE A 267 -5.90 -4.32 17.10
N VAL A 268 -4.64 -4.00 17.42
CA VAL A 268 -4.08 -4.18 18.77
C VAL A 268 -4.80 -3.29 19.77
N CYS A 269 -5.06 -2.03 19.43
CA CYS A 269 -5.87 -1.16 20.27
C CYS A 269 -7.27 -1.72 20.50
N ASP A 270 -7.94 -2.19 19.45
CA ASP A 270 -9.29 -2.74 19.57
C ASP A 270 -9.28 -3.98 20.48
N LEU A 271 -8.28 -4.85 20.35
CA LEU A 271 -8.11 -6.02 21.23
C LEU A 271 -7.82 -5.62 22.68
N ARG A 272 -7.03 -4.57 22.93
CA ARG A 272 -6.84 -4.00 24.28
C ARG A 272 -8.16 -3.47 24.87
N CYS A 273 -8.99 -2.83 24.06
CA CYS A 273 -10.33 -2.42 24.48
C CYS A 273 -11.26 -3.61 24.72
N CYS A 274 -11.10 -4.71 23.98
CA CYS A 274 -11.81 -5.96 24.25
C CYS A 274 -11.38 -6.57 25.60
N VAL A 275 -10.10 -6.49 25.96
CA VAL A 275 -9.62 -6.88 27.30
C VAL A 275 -10.27 -6.00 28.38
N ASN A 276 -10.35 -4.68 28.19
CA ASN A 276 -11.09 -3.79 29.10
C ASN A 276 -12.57 -4.20 29.20
N ALA A 277 -13.19 -4.57 28.08
CA ALA A 277 -14.60 -5.00 28.05
C ALA A 277 -14.80 -6.30 28.85
N LEU A 278 -13.89 -7.27 28.75
CA LEU A 278 -13.89 -8.48 29.58
C LEU A 278 -13.69 -8.14 31.06
N LEU A 279 -12.65 -7.36 31.40
CA LEU A 279 -12.30 -6.99 32.78
C LEU A 279 -13.37 -6.16 33.49
N SER A 280 -14.27 -5.50 32.74
CA SER A 280 -15.42 -4.80 33.31
C SER A 280 -16.62 -5.70 33.61
N GLN A 281 -16.59 -6.98 33.20
CA GLN A 281 -17.68 -7.92 33.50
C GLN A 281 -17.60 -8.44 34.93
N PRO A 282 -18.73 -8.54 35.66
CA PRO A 282 -18.77 -9.18 36.97
C PRO A 282 -18.27 -10.63 36.92
N GLY A 283 -17.43 -11.00 37.89
CA GLY A 283 -16.93 -12.36 38.06
C GLY A 283 -15.82 -12.78 37.09
N VAL A 284 -15.34 -11.91 36.21
CA VAL A 284 -14.16 -12.20 35.37
C VAL A 284 -12.91 -12.30 36.24
N ASP A 285 -12.08 -13.30 35.96
CA ASP A 285 -10.78 -13.46 36.61
C ASP A 285 -9.69 -12.72 35.83
N PRO A 286 -9.10 -11.64 36.37
CA PRO A 286 -8.05 -10.89 35.69
C PRO A 286 -6.77 -11.70 35.45
N GLU A 287 -6.56 -12.80 36.18
CA GLU A 287 -5.40 -13.67 36.01
C GLU A 287 -5.63 -14.78 34.97
N ARG A 288 -6.85 -14.88 34.40
CA ARG A 288 -7.22 -15.89 33.39
C ARG A 288 -7.88 -15.25 32.16
N ILE A 289 -7.17 -14.34 31.50
CA ILE A 289 -7.58 -13.73 30.23
C ILE A 289 -6.81 -14.38 29.07
N ILE A 290 -7.49 -15.22 28.29
CA ILE A 290 -6.90 -15.97 27.17
C ILE A 290 -7.30 -15.34 25.83
N LEU A 291 -6.32 -15.08 24.96
CA LEU A 291 -6.55 -14.59 23.60
C LEU A 291 -6.33 -15.69 22.56
N LEU A 292 -7.37 -15.98 21.77
CA LEU A 292 -7.32 -16.92 20.66
C LEU A 292 -7.35 -16.15 19.34
N GLY A 293 -6.31 -16.30 18.53
CA GLY A 293 -6.27 -15.80 17.15
C GLY A 293 -6.57 -16.90 16.15
N ALA A 294 -7.71 -16.79 15.46
CA ALA A 294 -8.19 -17.80 14.52
C ALA A 294 -7.31 -17.94 13.26
N VAL A 295 -7.55 -19.00 12.48
CA VAL A 295 -6.87 -19.23 11.19
C VAL A 295 -7.10 -18.07 10.22
N ALA A 296 -6.29 -17.98 9.15
CA ALA A 296 -6.42 -16.96 8.12
C ALA A 296 -6.48 -15.51 8.67
N GLY A 297 -5.44 -15.15 9.43
CA GLY A 297 -5.06 -13.78 9.80
C GLY A 297 -5.61 -13.25 11.13
N GLY A 298 -6.45 -14.01 11.85
CA GLY A 298 -6.76 -13.71 13.26
C GLY A 298 -5.55 -13.92 14.19
N GLY A 299 -4.64 -14.84 13.83
CA GLY A 299 -3.41 -15.13 14.56
C GLY A 299 -2.45 -13.95 14.72
N ASP A 300 -2.24 -13.16 13.67
CA ASP A 300 -1.26 -12.07 13.68
C ASP A 300 -1.58 -10.95 14.69
N PRO A 301 -2.79 -10.32 14.66
CA PRO A 301 -3.12 -9.29 15.64
C PRO A 301 -3.22 -9.88 17.05
N ALA A 302 -3.64 -11.14 17.19
CA ALA A 302 -3.64 -11.82 18.48
C ALA A 302 -2.23 -11.98 19.06
N ALA A 303 -1.26 -12.37 18.24
CA ALA A 303 0.14 -12.50 18.67
C ALA A 303 0.75 -11.17 19.10
N VAL A 304 0.54 -10.11 18.30
CA VAL A 304 1.05 -8.78 18.64
C VAL A 304 0.36 -8.22 19.89
N ALA A 305 -0.97 -8.36 20.00
CA ALA A 305 -1.69 -7.93 21.20
C ALA A 305 -1.19 -8.67 22.44
N ALA A 306 -1.04 -10.00 22.37
CA ALA A 306 -0.50 -10.80 23.48
C ALA A 306 0.93 -10.36 23.85
N ALA A 307 1.79 -10.06 22.88
CA ALA A 307 3.15 -9.59 23.13
C ALA A 307 3.20 -8.20 23.82
N LEU A 308 2.25 -7.31 23.49
CA LEU A 308 2.27 -5.91 23.91
C LEU A 308 1.40 -5.60 25.14
N ASP A 309 0.40 -6.44 25.44
CA ASP A 309 -0.50 -6.32 26.58
C ASP A 309 -0.27 -7.47 27.58
N PRO A 310 0.34 -7.19 28.75
CA PRO A 310 0.65 -8.21 29.75
C PRO A 310 -0.59 -8.76 30.46
N ARG A 311 -1.76 -8.12 30.35
CA ARG A 311 -3.01 -8.57 30.98
C ARG A 311 -3.59 -9.81 30.30
N ILE A 312 -3.18 -10.08 29.06
CA ILE A 312 -3.48 -11.35 28.39
C ILE A 312 -2.61 -12.41 29.05
N THR A 313 -3.17 -13.30 29.85
CA THR A 313 -2.41 -14.27 30.63
C THR A 313 -2.10 -15.55 29.86
N GLY A 314 -2.70 -15.78 28.69
CA GLY A 314 -2.28 -16.81 27.75
C GLY A 314 -2.79 -16.60 26.33
N ALA A 315 -2.18 -17.27 25.36
CA ALA A 315 -2.54 -17.09 23.95
C ALA A 315 -2.50 -18.37 23.10
N VAL A 316 -3.41 -18.44 22.13
CA VAL A 316 -3.45 -19.46 21.07
C VAL A 316 -3.35 -18.74 19.73
N VAL A 317 -2.30 -18.99 18.96
CA VAL A 317 -2.00 -18.22 17.75
C VAL A 317 -1.82 -19.14 16.56
N TYR A 318 -2.72 -19.05 15.58
CA TYR A 318 -2.66 -19.83 14.35
C TYR A 318 -1.78 -19.19 13.27
N ASN A 319 -0.93 -20.01 12.64
CA ASN A 319 -0.22 -19.71 11.39
C ASN A 319 0.61 -18.41 11.42
N PHE A 320 1.13 -18.00 12.59
CA PHE A 320 1.97 -16.81 12.75
C PHE A 320 3.20 -17.14 13.61
N GLY A 321 4.33 -16.52 13.32
CA GLY A 321 5.58 -16.70 14.06
C GLY A 321 6.60 -17.64 13.42
N GLY A 322 6.17 -18.55 12.53
CA GLY A 322 7.06 -19.49 11.83
C GLY A 322 6.49 -20.00 10.51
N ALA A 323 6.67 -21.29 10.21
CA ALA A 323 6.28 -21.85 8.91
C ALA A 323 4.77 -21.71 8.65
N GLN A 324 4.42 -21.15 7.50
CA GLN A 324 3.05 -20.87 7.08
C GLN A 324 2.43 -22.06 6.33
N PRO A 325 1.08 -22.12 6.18
CA PRO A 325 0.39 -23.13 5.37
C PRO A 325 0.92 -23.31 3.95
N GLU A 326 1.41 -22.24 3.34
CA GLU A 326 1.96 -22.21 1.99
C GLU A 326 3.42 -22.66 1.93
N THR A 327 4.07 -22.85 3.09
CA THR A 327 5.45 -23.30 3.17
C THR A 327 5.58 -24.70 2.58
N ARG A 328 6.62 -24.91 1.78
CA ARG A 328 6.91 -26.22 1.24
C ARG A 328 7.44 -27.14 2.34
N TYR A 329 6.73 -28.24 2.56
CA TYR A 329 7.15 -29.30 3.47
C TYR A 329 7.73 -30.52 2.72
N PRO A 330 8.67 -31.28 3.32
CA PRO A 330 9.31 -30.99 4.61
C PRO A 330 10.21 -29.76 4.52
N LEU A 331 10.43 -29.09 5.65
CA LEU A 331 11.36 -27.97 5.74
C LEU A 331 12.80 -28.43 5.42
N PRO A 332 13.68 -27.52 4.95
CA PRO A 332 15.11 -27.83 4.77
C PRO A 332 15.74 -28.38 6.05
N GLU A 333 16.73 -29.26 5.91
CA GLU A 333 17.46 -29.80 7.07
C GLU A 333 18.23 -28.72 7.83
N ASP A 334 18.66 -27.67 7.13
CA ASP A 334 19.37 -26.50 7.67
C ASP A 334 18.44 -25.32 7.99
N ALA A 335 17.14 -25.55 8.20
CA ALA A 335 16.13 -24.50 8.40
C ALA A 335 16.51 -23.48 9.50
N GLU A 336 17.23 -23.87 10.55
CA GLU A 336 17.73 -22.91 11.57
C GLU A 336 18.60 -21.78 10.99
N LEU A 337 19.26 -22.03 9.86
CA LEU A 337 20.16 -21.09 9.19
C LEU A 337 19.52 -20.46 7.94
N THR A 338 18.62 -21.19 7.28
CA THR A 338 18.07 -20.83 5.96
C THR A 338 16.61 -20.38 5.99
N PHE A 339 15.89 -20.55 7.10
CA PHE A 339 14.48 -20.19 7.18
C PHE A 339 14.25 -18.68 7.05
N ASN A 340 13.22 -18.33 6.28
CA ASN A 340 12.82 -16.93 6.10
C ASN A 340 11.92 -16.49 7.25
N TYR A 341 12.53 -16.06 8.36
CA TYR A 341 11.84 -15.56 9.54
C TYR A 341 11.03 -14.27 9.28
N ALA A 342 11.53 -13.40 8.39
CA ALA A 342 10.85 -12.15 8.02
C ALA A 342 9.62 -12.37 7.14
N GLY A 343 9.58 -13.46 6.36
CA GLY A 343 8.55 -13.67 5.34
C GLY A 343 8.81 -12.84 4.08
N SER A 344 7.75 -12.61 3.30
CA SER A 344 7.78 -11.82 2.07
C SER A 344 6.79 -10.66 2.15
N GLY A 345 7.12 -9.54 1.51
CA GLY A 345 6.20 -8.42 1.40
C GLY A 345 4.91 -8.81 0.68
N SER A 346 3.80 -8.35 1.23
CA SER A 346 2.44 -8.55 0.74
C SER A 346 1.70 -7.25 1.03
N PHE A 347 0.83 -6.87 0.08
CA PHE A 347 -0.04 -5.69 0.15
C PHE A 347 -0.82 -5.59 1.46
N GLU A 348 -1.05 -6.75 2.08
CA GLU A 348 -1.60 -6.94 3.39
C GLU A 348 -0.52 -7.59 4.26
N SER A 349 -0.22 -7.00 5.41
CA SER A 349 -0.49 -7.66 6.68
C SER A 349 0.16 -6.90 7.84
N THR A 350 -0.49 -7.04 8.98
CA THR A 350 0.09 -7.29 10.29
C THR A 350 1.50 -7.90 10.39
N ARG A 351 2.02 -8.57 9.34
CA ARG A 351 3.38 -9.14 9.24
C ARG A 351 4.38 -8.23 8.53
N ASN A 352 3.90 -7.29 7.70
CA ASN A 352 4.70 -6.43 6.84
C ASN A 352 4.68 -4.98 7.32
N LEU A 353 4.91 -4.80 8.62
CA LEU A 353 5.05 -3.47 9.20
C LEU A 353 6.31 -2.80 8.65
N CYS A 354 6.25 -1.47 8.55
CA CYS A 354 7.40 -0.67 8.18
C CYS A 354 8.58 -1.04 9.10
N ARG A 355 9.76 -1.26 8.51
CA ARG A 355 11.00 -1.65 9.19
C ARG A 355 11.00 -3.00 9.91
N SER A 356 9.99 -3.86 9.76
CA SER A 356 9.94 -5.15 10.47
C SER A 356 11.18 -6.03 10.26
N ALA A 357 11.65 -6.15 9.02
CA ALA A 357 12.87 -6.86 8.68
C ALA A 357 14.13 -6.04 8.98
N GLY A 358 14.10 -4.73 8.72
CA GLY A 358 15.22 -3.83 8.98
C GLY A 358 15.64 -3.82 10.45
N ASP A 359 14.66 -3.66 11.35
CA ASP A 359 14.82 -3.53 12.80
C ASP A 359 14.77 -4.89 13.53
N GLY A 360 14.29 -5.94 12.85
CA GLY A 360 14.39 -7.32 13.31
C GLY A 360 13.37 -7.72 14.39
N PHE A 361 12.22 -7.03 14.49
CA PHE A 361 11.09 -7.47 15.30
C PHE A 361 10.26 -8.55 14.56
N LEU A 362 10.94 -9.61 14.13
CA LEU A 362 10.37 -10.65 13.28
C LEU A 362 9.25 -11.43 14.00
N PRO A 363 8.30 -12.03 13.25
CA PRO A 363 7.18 -12.78 13.82
C PRO A 363 7.55 -13.77 14.95
N TRP A 364 8.67 -14.48 14.84
CA TRP A 364 9.10 -15.43 15.87
C TRP A 364 9.43 -14.76 17.21
N VAL A 365 9.96 -13.54 17.18
CA VAL A 365 10.27 -12.74 18.38
C VAL A 365 8.97 -12.35 19.07
N ILE A 366 7.97 -11.96 18.29
CA ILE A 366 6.66 -11.53 18.78
C ILE A 366 5.95 -12.65 19.54
N VAL A 367 5.89 -13.86 18.96
CA VAL A 367 5.31 -15.02 19.69
C VAL A 367 6.20 -15.47 20.85
N GLY A 368 7.52 -15.39 20.71
CA GLY A 368 8.47 -15.67 21.80
C GLY A 368 8.30 -14.73 22.99
N ALA A 369 7.92 -13.47 22.75
CA ALA A 369 7.73 -12.45 23.77
C ALA A 369 6.57 -12.74 24.73
N VAL A 370 5.71 -13.71 24.41
CA VAL A 370 4.64 -14.17 25.30
C VAL A 370 5.19 -14.87 26.54
N ALA A 371 6.37 -15.47 26.46
CA ALA A 371 7.01 -16.16 27.57
C ALA A 371 7.11 -15.28 28.85
N PRO A 372 6.88 -15.84 30.04
CA PRO A 372 6.65 -17.27 30.34
C PRO A 372 5.18 -17.68 30.40
N ARG A 373 4.26 -16.89 29.81
CA ARG A 373 2.82 -17.18 29.88
C ARG A 373 2.47 -18.45 29.09
N PRO A 374 1.38 -19.15 29.44
CA PRO A 374 0.81 -20.20 28.61
C PRO A 374 0.64 -19.78 27.15
N PHE A 375 1.21 -20.57 26.24
CA PHE A 375 1.17 -20.30 24.81
C PHE A 375 0.98 -21.58 24.01
N ILE A 376 0.02 -21.55 23.07
CA ILE A 376 -0.24 -22.65 22.14
C ILE A 376 0.15 -22.19 20.73
N TYR A 377 1.24 -22.76 20.22
CA TYR A 377 1.69 -22.57 18.86
C TYR A 377 0.85 -23.42 17.90
N ALA A 378 0.02 -22.78 17.08
CA ALA A 378 -1.05 -23.49 16.36
C ALA A 378 -0.88 -23.45 14.83
N HIS A 379 -1.19 -24.56 14.19
CA HIS A 379 -1.17 -24.70 12.73
C HIS A 379 -2.52 -25.20 12.22
N GLU A 380 -3.04 -24.59 11.15
CA GLU A 380 -4.31 -25.00 10.54
C GLU A 380 -4.22 -26.36 9.82
N PHE A 381 -3.02 -26.70 9.34
CA PHE A 381 -2.78 -27.88 8.50
C PHE A 381 -1.64 -28.73 9.09
N ALA A 382 -1.13 -29.67 8.29
CA ALA A 382 0.04 -30.45 8.67
C ALA A 382 1.24 -29.56 9.01
N TRP A 383 2.01 -29.99 9.99
CA TRP A 383 3.14 -29.23 10.54
C TRP A 383 4.38 -30.11 10.66
N ASP A 384 5.50 -29.67 10.07
CA ASP A 384 6.81 -30.33 10.17
C ASP A 384 7.54 -29.94 11.45
N ARG A 385 6.96 -30.32 12.58
CA ARG A 385 7.45 -30.01 13.93
C ARG A 385 8.95 -30.30 14.15
N PRO A 386 9.52 -31.45 13.71
CA PRO A 386 10.93 -31.75 13.97
C PRO A 386 11.92 -30.78 13.31
N ARG A 387 11.53 -30.18 12.18
CA ARG A 387 12.37 -29.27 11.40
C ARG A 387 12.03 -27.80 11.58
N ASP A 388 10.96 -27.48 12.31
CA ASP A 388 10.56 -26.10 12.59
C ASP A 388 11.58 -25.41 13.51
N PRO A 389 12.33 -24.40 13.01
CA PRO A 389 13.32 -23.74 13.83
C PRO A 389 12.68 -22.81 14.86
N VAL A 390 11.51 -22.23 14.58
CA VAL A 390 10.82 -21.35 15.51
C VAL A 390 10.35 -22.15 16.72
N TRP A 391 9.81 -23.35 16.51
CA TRP A 391 9.43 -24.23 17.62
C TRP A 391 10.59 -24.51 18.57
N LYS A 392 11.79 -24.79 18.04
CA LYS A 392 13.00 -24.99 18.84
C LYS A 392 13.41 -23.74 19.61
N ARG A 393 13.28 -22.55 18.99
CA ARG A 393 13.50 -21.26 19.67
C ARG A 393 12.50 -21.07 20.81
N LEU A 394 11.22 -21.33 20.60
CA LEU A 394 10.19 -21.22 21.64
C LEU A 394 10.46 -22.16 22.81
N GLN A 395 10.81 -23.42 22.56
CA GLN A 395 11.18 -24.37 23.62
C GLN A 395 12.36 -23.85 24.45
N SER A 396 13.38 -23.30 23.78
CA SER A 396 14.54 -22.71 24.46
C SER A 396 14.14 -21.48 25.29
N ILE A 397 13.32 -20.58 24.74
CA ILE A 397 12.84 -19.37 25.44
C ILE A 397 12.06 -19.74 26.69
N TRP A 398 11.09 -20.66 26.62
CA TRP A 398 10.34 -21.09 27.81
C TRP A 398 11.25 -21.80 28.82
N GLY A 399 12.26 -22.55 28.37
CA GLY A 399 13.28 -23.15 29.23
C GLY A 399 14.11 -22.14 30.01
N LEU A 400 14.40 -20.96 29.45
CA LEU A 400 15.07 -19.87 30.18
C LEU A 400 14.26 -19.38 31.40
N TYR A 401 12.96 -19.65 31.42
CA TYR A 401 12.07 -19.30 32.54
C TYR A 401 11.67 -20.51 33.40
N GLY A 402 12.08 -21.73 33.06
CA GLY A 402 11.59 -22.96 33.69
C GLY A 402 10.07 -23.14 33.56
N ALA A 403 9.52 -22.76 32.42
CA ALA A 403 8.07 -22.72 32.16
C ALA A 403 7.64 -23.67 31.03
N GLU A 404 8.43 -24.70 30.71
CA GLU A 404 8.22 -25.59 29.57
C GLU A 404 6.83 -26.25 29.55
N ASP A 405 6.22 -26.46 30.71
CA ASP A 405 4.87 -27.01 30.89
C ASP A 405 3.75 -26.09 30.35
N LYS A 406 4.07 -24.79 30.21
CA LYS A 406 3.18 -23.74 29.69
C LYS A 406 3.29 -23.55 28.17
N LEU A 407 4.27 -24.18 27.52
CA LEU A 407 4.37 -24.16 26.06
C LEU A 407 3.71 -25.42 25.47
N ALA A 408 2.79 -25.22 24.54
CA ALA A 408 2.11 -26.31 23.84
C ALA A 408 1.94 -26.02 22.35
N ALA A 409 1.45 -27.00 21.61
CA ALA A 409 1.15 -26.84 20.20
C ALA A 409 -0.09 -27.64 19.79
N THR A 410 -0.76 -27.19 18.74
CA THR A 410 -1.85 -27.88 18.05
C THR A 410 -1.63 -27.78 16.54
N HIS A 411 -2.06 -28.80 15.80
CA HIS A 411 -2.00 -28.77 14.35
C HIS A 411 -3.16 -29.54 13.74
N GLY A 412 -3.52 -29.16 12.52
CA GLY A 412 -4.45 -29.90 11.68
C GLY A 412 -3.78 -30.98 10.83
N ARG A 413 -4.43 -31.37 9.74
CA ARG A 413 -3.98 -32.36 8.76
C ARG A 413 -4.10 -31.81 7.34
N GLY A 414 -3.33 -32.40 6.43
CA GLY A 414 -3.39 -32.06 5.00
C GLY A 414 -2.65 -30.77 4.65
N SER A 415 -3.14 -30.06 3.62
CA SER A 415 -2.49 -28.84 3.09
C SER A 415 -3.52 -27.81 2.64
N VAL A 416 -3.08 -26.58 2.40
CA VAL A 416 -3.93 -25.47 1.91
C VAL A 416 -4.62 -25.76 0.57
N LYS A 417 -4.13 -26.72 -0.22
CA LYS A 417 -4.73 -27.10 -1.52
C LYS A 417 -5.78 -28.21 -1.40
N GLY A 418 -5.85 -28.90 -0.27
CA GLY A 418 -6.80 -29.98 -0.04
C GLY A 418 -8.17 -29.47 0.39
N ARG A 419 -9.14 -30.39 0.51
CA ARG A 419 -10.48 -30.12 1.07
C ARG A 419 -10.76 -31.10 2.20
N PRO A 420 -11.77 -30.85 3.04
CA PRO A 420 -12.27 -31.87 3.94
C PRO A 420 -12.78 -33.10 3.16
N PRO A 421 -12.55 -34.34 3.63
CA PRO A 421 -11.93 -34.69 4.92
C PRO A 421 -10.39 -34.81 4.89
N GLU A 422 -9.74 -34.68 3.73
CA GLU A 422 -8.28 -34.87 3.60
C GLU A 422 -7.46 -33.74 4.22
N SER A 423 -8.08 -32.58 4.40
CA SER A 423 -7.48 -31.40 5.04
C SER A 423 -8.46 -30.79 6.04
N THR A 424 -7.93 -30.35 7.17
CA THR A 424 -8.67 -29.77 8.31
C THR A 424 -9.10 -28.33 8.07
N HIS A 425 -9.43 -28.00 6.82
CA HIS A 425 -9.80 -26.65 6.43
C HIS A 425 -10.98 -26.17 7.27
N CYS A 426 -10.81 -25.02 7.93
CA CYS A 426 -11.86 -24.38 8.73
C CYS A 426 -11.92 -22.88 8.41
N THR A 427 -12.95 -22.19 8.91
CA THR A 427 -13.04 -20.73 8.75
C THR A 427 -12.33 -20.02 9.90
N HIS A 428 -12.37 -20.59 11.11
CA HIS A 428 -11.82 -19.99 12.33
C HIS A 428 -10.95 -20.96 13.12
N ILE A 429 -11.54 -21.80 13.96
CA ILE A 429 -10.83 -22.81 14.75
C ILE A 429 -11.72 -24.05 14.74
N GLY A 430 -11.42 -24.96 13.80
CA GLY A 430 -12.22 -26.17 13.59
C GLY A 430 -12.20 -27.13 14.79
N LEU A 431 -13.19 -28.03 14.83
CA LEU A 431 -13.40 -29.01 15.90
C LEU A 431 -12.15 -29.83 16.22
N GLU A 432 -11.48 -30.37 15.19
CA GLU A 432 -10.26 -31.18 15.36
C GLU A 432 -9.18 -30.42 16.14
N HIS A 433 -9.02 -29.12 15.87
CA HIS A 433 -8.05 -28.33 16.59
C HIS A 433 -8.51 -28.06 18.03
N ARG A 434 -9.79 -27.76 18.26
CA ARG A 434 -10.33 -27.52 19.61
C ARG A 434 -10.18 -28.72 20.53
N GLN A 435 -10.42 -29.93 20.01
CA GLN A 435 -10.22 -31.17 20.76
C GLN A 435 -8.79 -31.29 21.32
N SER A 436 -7.78 -30.81 20.59
CA SER A 436 -6.39 -30.79 21.09
C SER A 436 -6.07 -29.61 22.01
N ILE A 437 -6.85 -28.53 21.94
CA ILE A 437 -6.72 -27.35 22.82
C ILE A 437 -7.28 -27.65 24.21
N HIS A 438 -8.39 -28.40 24.31
CA HIS A 438 -9.08 -28.63 25.59
C HIS A 438 -8.18 -29.22 26.70
N PRO A 439 -7.35 -30.25 26.45
CA PRO A 439 -6.43 -30.76 27.48
C PRO A 439 -5.39 -29.72 27.93
N ILE A 440 -4.98 -28.83 27.02
CA ILE A 440 -4.03 -27.75 27.35
C ILE A 440 -4.73 -26.69 28.19
N PHE A 441 -5.98 -26.36 27.86
CA PHE A 441 -6.81 -25.44 28.62
C PHE A 441 -7.07 -25.93 30.05
N GLN A 442 -7.34 -27.22 30.22
CA GLN A 442 -7.44 -27.81 31.56
C GLN A 442 -6.12 -27.67 32.33
N ARG A 443 -4.99 -27.99 31.70
CA ARG A 443 -3.68 -27.93 32.36
C ARG A 443 -3.26 -26.50 32.75
N CYS A 444 -3.47 -25.54 31.85
CA CYS A 444 -2.91 -24.20 31.99
C CYS A 444 -3.86 -23.18 32.62
N PHE A 445 -5.18 -23.40 32.54
CA PHE A 445 -6.19 -22.40 32.95
C PHE A 445 -7.36 -22.98 33.77
N ASP A 446 -7.34 -24.29 34.04
CA ASP A 446 -8.41 -25.02 34.74
C ASP A 446 -9.78 -24.89 34.04
N ILE A 447 -9.77 -24.99 32.70
CA ILE A 447 -10.98 -25.01 31.87
C ILE A 447 -11.21 -26.44 31.37
N SER A 448 -12.23 -27.10 31.93
CA SER A 448 -12.62 -28.48 31.58
C SER A 448 -13.63 -28.50 30.45
N VAL A 449 -13.26 -29.06 29.30
CA VAL A 449 -14.19 -29.30 28.18
C VAL A 449 -13.93 -30.70 27.62
N LYS A 450 -14.96 -31.54 27.57
CA LYS A 450 -14.95 -32.86 26.93
C LYS A 450 -15.51 -32.74 25.52
N GLU A 451 -15.24 -33.74 24.68
CA GLU A 451 -15.83 -33.81 23.35
C GLU A 451 -17.37 -33.80 23.38
N SER A 452 -17.98 -34.42 24.40
CA SER A 452 -19.43 -34.40 24.62
C SER A 452 -20.00 -33.03 25.01
N ASP A 453 -19.14 -32.09 25.40
CA ASP A 453 -19.55 -30.75 25.84
C ASP A 453 -19.60 -29.75 24.69
N GLU A 454 -19.03 -30.09 23.52
CA GLU A 454 -19.13 -29.28 22.29
C GLU A 454 -20.59 -29.08 21.91
N PHE A 455 -20.97 -27.81 21.73
CA PHE A 455 -22.36 -27.40 21.59
C PHE A 455 -22.56 -26.49 20.38
N SER A 456 -23.68 -26.68 19.69
CA SER A 456 -24.08 -25.87 18.55
C SER A 456 -25.59 -25.65 18.55
N ALA A 457 -26.01 -24.40 18.74
CA ALA A 457 -27.36 -23.91 18.47
C ALA A 457 -27.25 -22.52 17.82
N ARG A 458 -26.76 -22.50 16.58
CA ARG A 458 -26.41 -21.26 15.88
C ARG A 458 -27.65 -20.41 15.60
N LEU A 459 -27.53 -19.13 15.88
CA LEU A 459 -28.52 -18.10 15.58
C LEU A 459 -28.26 -17.49 14.21
N GLU A 460 -29.30 -16.89 13.64
CA GLU A 460 -29.17 -16.09 12.42
C GLU A 460 -28.37 -14.80 12.68
N ALA A 461 -27.71 -14.28 11.64
CA ALA A 461 -26.82 -13.13 11.78
C ALA A 461 -27.52 -11.89 12.36
N GLU A 462 -28.79 -11.66 11.99
CA GLU A 462 -29.64 -10.57 12.48
C GLU A 462 -29.82 -10.62 14.00
N GLU A 463 -29.93 -11.82 14.57
CA GLU A 463 -30.07 -12.04 16.00
C GLU A 463 -28.79 -11.73 16.77
N LEU A 464 -27.65 -11.59 16.10
CA LEU A 464 -26.34 -11.29 16.69
C LEU A 464 -25.87 -9.85 16.44
N ARG A 465 -26.65 -9.04 15.70
CA ARG A 465 -26.30 -7.64 15.43
C ARG A 465 -26.36 -6.80 16.70
N CYS A 466 -25.35 -5.94 16.88
CA CYS A 466 -25.18 -5.10 18.07
C CYS A 466 -25.66 -3.66 17.84
N LEU A 467 -25.47 -3.10 16.64
CA LEU A 467 -25.93 -1.77 16.26
C LEU A 467 -27.40 -1.81 15.83
N THR A 468 -28.30 -1.67 16.82
CA THR A 468 -29.72 -1.39 16.53
C THR A 468 -29.88 0.03 15.96
N PRO A 469 -30.99 0.34 15.27
CA PRO A 469 -31.26 1.71 14.80
C PRO A 469 -31.11 2.77 15.91
N GLU A 470 -31.59 2.49 17.11
CA GLU A 470 -31.49 3.38 18.27
C GLU A 470 -30.04 3.54 18.74
N ALA A 471 -29.24 2.46 18.69
CA ALA A 471 -27.83 2.51 19.02
C ALA A 471 -27.05 3.33 17.98
N VAL A 472 -27.35 3.20 16.69
CA VAL A 472 -26.73 4.01 15.63
C VAL A 472 -27.03 5.49 15.82
N GLU A 473 -28.30 5.85 16.08
CA GLU A 473 -28.71 7.24 16.32
C GLU A 473 -28.00 7.83 17.54
N LYS A 474 -27.95 7.08 18.65
CA LYS A 474 -27.37 7.56 19.92
C LYS A 474 -25.84 7.64 19.88
N LEU A 475 -25.17 6.65 19.29
CA LEU A 475 -23.71 6.50 19.34
C LEU A 475 -23.02 7.25 18.20
N ASP A 476 -23.74 7.50 17.10
CA ASP A 476 -23.28 8.19 15.89
C ASP A 476 -21.90 7.65 15.43
N PRO A 477 -21.85 6.35 15.04
CA PRO A 477 -20.63 5.71 14.59
C PRO A 477 -20.17 6.27 13.25
N GLN A 478 -18.89 6.62 13.14
CA GLN A 478 -18.29 7.13 11.90
C GLN A 478 -17.46 6.07 11.19
N ARG A 479 -17.37 6.18 9.86
CA ARG A 479 -16.49 5.36 9.02
C ARG A 479 -15.10 5.97 8.94
N LEU A 480 -14.13 5.18 8.48
CA LEU A 480 -12.78 5.67 8.26
C LEU A 480 -12.73 6.82 7.24
N SER A 481 -13.56 6.76 6.19
CA SER A 481 -13.70 7.84 5.21
C SER A 481 -14.14 9.17 5.84
N ASP A 482 -14.81 9.16 7.00
CA ASP A 482 -15.23 10.37 7.71
C ASP A 482 -14.17 10.85 8.71
N LEU A 483 -13.33 9.95 9.22
CA LEU A 483 -12.36 10.19 10.28
C LEU A 483 -10.98 10.54 9.74
N LEU A 484 -10.47 9.78 8.78
CA LEU A 484 -9.10 9.92 8.27
C LEU A 484 -8.84 11.29 7.63
N PRO A 485 -9.77 11.92 6.89
CA PRO A 485 -9.56 13.28 6.38
C PRO A 485 -9.39 14.32 7.48
N LYS A 486 -10.06 14.14 8.63
CA LYS A 486 -9.94 15.03 9.79
C LYS A 486 -8.62 14.82 10.49
N ILE A 487 -8.19 13.56 10.65
CA ILE A 487 -6.87 13.21 11.18
C ILE A 487 -5.77 13.82 10.29
N ALA A 488 -5.85 13.60 8.98
CA ALA A 488 -4.93 14.14 7.99
C ALA A 488 -4.87 15.68 8.05
N ALA A 489 -6.03 16.36 8.03
CA ALA A 489 -6.10 17.81 8.13
C ALA A 489 -5.44 18.35 9.41
N SER A 490 -5.70 17.69 10.55
CA SER A 490 -5.12 18.05 11.84
C SER A 490 -3.59 17.86 11.85
N GLN A 491 -3.11 16.75 11.30
CA GLN A 491 -1.67 16.45 11.20
C GLN A 491 -0.95 17.44 10.29
N ILE A 492 -1.49 17.71 9.09
CA ILE A 492 -0.94 18.70 8.16
C ILE A 492 -0.89 20.09 8.82
N ALA A 493 -1.99 20.50 9.48
CA ALA A 493 -2.05 21.80 10.15
C ALA A 493 -1.01 21.92 11.28
N ALA A 494 -0.83 20.86 12.08
CA ALA A 494 0.19 20.81 13.12
C ALA A 494 1.62 20.91 12.54
N ALA A 495 1.90 20.19 11.46
CA ALA A 495 3.20 20.23 10.79
C ALA A 495 3.49 21.63 10.22
N ARG A 496 2.50 22.29 9.61
CA ARG A 496 2.63 23.67 9.13
C ARG A 496 2.88 24.65 10.26
N LEU A 497 2.17 24.50 11.39
CA LEU A 497 2.36 25.36 12.56
C LEU A 497 3.76 25.22 13.15
N GLN A 498 4.31 24.00 13.22
CA GLN A 498 5.69 23.78 13.70
C GLN A 498 6.74 24.51 12.86
N ARG A 499 6.44 24.81 11.59
CA ARG A 499 7.35 25.48 10.66
C ARG A 499 6.96 26.94 10.35
N SER A 500 5.97 27.53 11.05
CA SER A 500 5.47 28.87 10.72
C SER A 500 6.53 29.95 10.94
N GLU A 501 7.28 29.85 12.04
CA GLU A 501 8.27 30.85 12.47
C GLU A 501 9.65 30.70 11.81
N LEU A 502 9.83 29.69 10.95
CA LEU A 502 11.11 29.43 10.30
C LEU A 502 11.31 30.35 9.09
N SER A 503 12.58 30.65 8.78
CA SER A 503 12.93 31.23 7.48
C SER A 503 12.58 30.25 6.35
N ASP A 504 12.41 30.74 5.12
CA ASP A 504 12.08 29.86 3.99
C ASP A 504 13.14 28.79 3.75
N ALA A 505 14.42 29.13 3.93
CA ALA A 505 15.53 28.20 3.82
C ALA A 505 15.47 27.11 4.92
N ASP A 506 15.22 27.51 6.17
CA ASP A 506 15.12 26.57 7.29
C ASP A 506 13.86 25.70 7.18
N ARG A 507 12.73 26.26 6.73
CA ARG A 507 11.48 25.54 6.48
C ARG A 507 11.68 24.46 5.41
N ARG A 508 12.33 24.81 4.29
CA ARG A 508 12.66 23.86 3.23
C ARG A 508 13.60 22.76 3.73
N LYS A 509 14.63 23.13 4.48
CA LYS A 509 15.59 22.17 5.07
C LYS A 509 14.89 21.20 5.99
N GLN A 510 14.07 21.70 6.93
CA GLN A 510 13.31 20.86 7.85
C GLN A 510 12.33 19.95 7.11
N LEU A 511 11.58 20.47 6.13
CA LEU A 511 10.70 19.64 5.29
C LEU A 511 11.48 18.54 4.57
N GLY A 512 12.67 18.86 4.05
CA GLY A 512 13.60 17.91 3.44
C GLY A 512 14.03 16.81 4.40
N GLU A 513 14.41 17.14 5.64
CA GLU A 513 14.80 16.19 6.68
C GLU A 513 13.64 15.28 7.11
N GLU A 514 12.45 15.86 7.31
CA GLU A 514 11.21 15.16 7.65
C GLU A 514 10.81 14.16 6.56
N TRP A 515 10.74 14.59 5.29
CA TRP A 515 10.44 13.70 4.17
C TRP A 515 11.53 12.65 3.96
N ASN A 516 12.80 13.00 4.20
CA ASN A 516 13.90 12.05 4.08
C ASN A 516 13.76 10.89 5.09
N SER A 517 13.21 11.18 6.28
CA SER A 517 12.96 10.16 7.31
C SER A 517 11.92 9.11 6.90
N VAL A 518 10.92 9.47 6.09
CA VAL A 518 9.84 8.58 5.63
C VAL A 518 10.06 8.00 4.23
N LEU A 519 10.96 8.57 3.45
CA LEU A 519 11.34 8.04 2.13
C LEU A 519 12.37 6.91 2.19
N GLY A 520 12.98 6.65 3.36
CA GLY A 520 14.07 5.68 3.49
C GLY A 520 15.47 6.28 3.38
N GLN A 521 15.61 7.57 3.67
CA GLN A 521 16.85 8.33 3.59
C GLN A 521 17.56 8.27 2.23
N PRO A 522 16.87 8.63 1.11
CA PRO A 522 17.48 8.61 -0.22
C PRO A 522 18.70 9.54 -0.31
N SER A 523 19.89 8.95 -0.32
CA SER A 523 21.14 9.69 -0.53
C SER A 523 21.34 10.10 -1.99
N SER A 524 22.15 11.12 -2.25
CA SER A 524 22.75 11.25 -3.59
C SER A 524 23.80 10.15 -3.75
N PRO A 525 23.86 9.46 -4.90
CA PRO A 525 24.94 8.52 -5.15
C PRO A 525 26.27 9.27 -5.23
N ASN A 526 27.20 8.91 -4.33
CA ASN A 526 28.55 9.48 -4.27
C ASN A 526 29.42 9.09 -5.48
N GLN A 527 29.11 7.97 -6.13
CA GLN A 527 29.75 7.50 -7.36
C GLN A 527 28.69 6.96 -8.29
N ILE A 528 28.65 7.47 -9.52
CA ILE A 528 27.79 6.97 -10.59
C ILE A 528 28.72 6.35 -11.62
N LYS A 529 28.53 5.06 -11.88
CA LYS A 529 29.26 4.40 -12.95
C LYS A 529 28.42 4.45 -14.21
N VAL A 530 28.89 5.20 -15.20
CA VAL A 530 28.32 5.19 -16.54
C VAL A 530 28.76 3.89 -17.20
N ARG A 531 27.85 2.92 -17.31
CA ARG A 531 28.15 1.59 -17.86
C ARG A 531 28.40 1.64 -19.36
N ALA A 532 27.54 2.35 -20.07
CA ALA A 532 27.61 2.50 -21.51
C ALA A 532 27.06 3.87 -21.93
N VAL A 533 27.66 4.45 -22.96
CA VAL A 533 27.12 5.56 -23.74
C VAL A 533 27.22 5.19 -25.20
N ALA A 534 26.10 5.15 -25.90
CA ALA A 534 26.05 4.90 -27.33
C ALA A 534 25.44 6.12 -28.04
N ARG A 535 26.09 6.56 -29.12
CA ARG A 535 25.50 7.52 -30.05
C ARG A 535 24.79 6.72 -31.14
N ARG A 536 23.55 7.09 -31.45
CA ARG A 536 22.83 6.54 -32.60
C ARG A 536 22.80 7.59 -33.68
N ASP A 537 23.38 7.25 -34.84
CA ASP A 537 23.30 8.08 -36.05
C ASP A 537 21.95 7.82 -36.78
N GLU A 538 20.88 7.70 -36.02
CA GLU A 538 19.53 7.67 -36.59
C GLU A 538 19.26 9.03 -37.23
N GLN A 539 18.73 9.03 -38.45
CA GLN A 539 18.45 10.27 -39.19
C GLN A 539 17.20 10.96 -38.61
N ILE A 540 17.35 11.57 -37.44
CA ILE A 540 16.39 12.51 -36.86
C ILE A 540 16.82 13.90 -37.29
N GLU A 541 15.95 14.60 -38.02
CA GLU A 541 16.32 15.89 -38.60
C GLU A 541 16.61 16.92 -37.50
N GLY A 542 17.86 17.36 -37.38
CA GLY A 542 18.26 18.40 -36.43
C GLY A 542 18.39 17.95 -34.96
N VAL A 543 18.34 16.64 -34.68
CA VAL A 543 18.43 16.09 -33.33
C VAL A 543 19.48 14.98 -33.25
N ARG A 544 20.34 15.05 -32.24
CA ARG A 544 21.31 14.00 -31.89
C ARG A 544 20.78 13.21 -30.69
N MET A 545 20.65 11.90 -30.83
CA MET A 545 20.27 11.01 -29.73
C MET A 545 21.50 10.31 -29.12
N GLU A 546 21.62 10.38 -27.80
CA GLU A 546 22.55 9.56 -27.02
C GLU A 546 21.78 8.64 -26.07
N GLN A 547 22.16 7.37 -26.02
CA GLN A 547 21.65 6.39 -25.07
C GLN A 547 22.69 6.17 -23.98
N ALA A 548 22.29 6.12 -22.71
CA ALA A 548 23.19 5.82 -21.61
C ALA A 548 22.57 4.87 -20.59
N VAL A 549 23.42 4.09 -19.93
CA VAL A 549 23.03 3.24 -18.80
C VAL A 549 23.84 3.64 -17.58
N LEU A 550 23.15 4.04 -16.52
CA LEU A 550 23.76 4.40 -15.24
C LEU A 550 23.62 3.24 -14.25
N ASP A 551 24.73 2.77 -13.70
CA ASP A 551 24.70 1.88 -12.52
C ASP A 551 24.57 2.75 -11.27
N VAL A 552 23.40 2.71 -10.64
CA VAL A 552 23.02 3.62 -9.53
C VAL A 552 23.04 2.94 -8.17
N ALA A 553 22.97 1.61 -8.15
CA ALA A 553 23.15 0.75 -6.98
C ALA A 553 23.62 -0.64 -7.45
N PRO A 554 24.11 -1.53 -6.57
CA PRO A 554 24.52 -2.88 -6.95
C PRO A 554 23.41 -3.64 -7.69
N GLY A 555 23.64 -3.93 -8.98
CA GLY A 555 22.67 -4.61 -9.84
C GLY A 555 21.56 -3.73 -10.42
N ILE A 556 21.41 -2.48 -9.96
CA ILE A 556 20.35 -1.58 -10.44
C ILE A 556 20.90 -0.67 -11.54
N ALA A 557 20.32 -0.80 -12.73
CA ALA A 557 20.63 0.02 -13.90
C ALA A 557 19.49 0.97 -14.23
N VAL A 558 19.81 2.22 -14.55
CA VAL A 558 18.89 3.25 -15.04
C VAL A 558 19.23 3.56 -16.49
N PRO A 559 18.50 2.98 -17.47
CA PRO A 559 18.63 3.37 -18.86
C PRO A 559 17.99 4.74 -19.11
N LEU A 560 18.64 5.56 -19.91
CA LEU A 560 18.12 6.86 -20.31
C LEU A 560 18.47 7.17 -21.75
N ILE A 561 17.64 8.02 -22.37
CA ILE A 561 17.98 8.69 -23.62
C ILE A 561 18.14 10.19 -23.39
N LEU A 562 19.10 10.79 -24.07
CA LEU A 562 19.34 12.22 -24.10
C LEU A 562 19.21 12.70 -25.55
N LEU A 563 18.19 13.49 -25.80
CA LEU A 563 17.94 14.14 -27.09
C LEU A 563 18.54 15.54 -27.05
N LEU A 564 19.49 15.81 -27.94
CA LEU A 564 20.19 17.09 -28.03
C LEU A 564 19.90 17.75 -29.38
N PRO A 565 19.78 19.09 -29.43
CA PRO A 565 19.80 19.80 -30.70
C PRO A 565 21.13 19.55 -31.44
N GLU A 566 21.09 19.19 -32.73
CA GLU A 566 22.29 18.86 -33.51
C GLU A 566 23.17 20.10 -33.75
N LYS A 567 22.55 21.26 -33.91
CA LYS A 567 23.21 22.57 -34.05
C LYS A 567 22.81 23.45 -32.86
N PRO A 568 23.39 23.24 -31.67
CA PRO A 568 23.01 24.01 -30.50
C PRO A 568 23.43 25.47 -30.68
N THR A 569 22.54 26.39 -30.30
CA THR A 569 22.81 27.84 -30.32
C THR A 569 23.80 28.28 -29.23
N ARG A 570 24.09 27.38 -28.28
CA ARG A 570 25.00 27.59 -27.14
C ARG A 570 25.97 26.40 -27.02
N PRO A 571 27.22 26.61 -26.57
CA PRO A 571 28.17 25.51 -26.34
C PRO A 571 27.71 24.50 -25.27
N ARG A 572 26.95 24.98 -24.28
CA ARG A 572 26.30 24.17 -23.25
C ARG A 572 24.79 24.34 -23.37
N VAL A 573 24.08 23.24 -23.56
CA VAL A 573 22.62 23.27 -23.75
C VAL A 573 21.89 23.16 -22.41
N PRO A 574 20.84 23.96 -22.20
CA PRO A 574 19.93 23.70 -21.09
C PRO A 574 19.21 22.36 -21.30
N VAL A 575 18.75 21.72 -20.23
CA VAL A 575 18.14 20.39 -20.30
C VAL A 575 16.87 20.29 -19.46
N VAL A 576 15.85 19.62 -20.01
CA VAL A 576 14.66 19.19 -19.28
C VAL A 576 14.78 17.70 -18.99
N VAL A 577 14.72 17.31 -17.72
CA VAL A 577 14.62 15.90 -17.31
C VAL A 577 13.16 15.55 -17.10
N ALA A 578 12.63 14.67 -17.95
CA ALA A 578 11.22 14.31 -17.96
C ALA A 578 11.00 12.89 -17.41
N VAL A 579 10.17 12.76 -16.38
CA VAL A 579 9.88 11.51 -15.66
C VAL A 579 8.38 11.24 -15.60
N ALA A 580 8.00 9.99 -15.82
CA ALA A 580 6.62 9.53 -15.71
C ALA A 580 6.57 8.09 -15.19
N HIS A 581 5.46 7.70 -14.57
CA HIS A 581 5.29 6.35 -14.04
C HIS A 581 5.29 5.26 -15.12
N ALA A 582 4.94 5.63 -16.36
CA ALA A 582 4.90 4.72 -17.49
C ALA A 582 6.26 4.54 -18.20
N GLY A 583 7.25 5.39 -17.90
CA GLY A 583 8.58 5.36 -18.53
C GLY A 583 8.68 6.24 -19.78
N LYS A 584 9.88 6.26 -20.37
CA LYS A 584 10.27 7.16 -21.47
C LYS A 584 9.56 6.88 -22.80
N ASP A 585 9.11 5.64 -23.03
CA ASP A 585 8.37 5.25 -24.24
C ASP A 585 7.03 5.98 -24.35
N GLU A 586 6.21 5.84 -23.32
CA GLU A 586 4.96 6.57 -23.23
C GLU A 586 5.18 8.09 -23.22
N PHE A 587 6.32 8.55 -22.73
CA PHE A 587 6.66 9.97 -22.79
C PHE A 587 6.81 10.47 -24.23
N LEU A 588 7.57 9.77 -25.08
CA LEU A 588 7.71 10.13 -26.49
C LEU A 588 6.38 10.01 -27.23
N ASN A 589 5.64 8.92 -27.00
CA ASN A 589 4.36 8.67 -27.66
C ASN A 589 3.32 9.76 -27.34
N ASN A 590 3.23 10.18 -26.08
CA ASN A 590 2.21 11.12 -25.62
C ASN A 590 2.65 12.60 -25.63
N ARG A 591 3.96 12.89 -25.75
CA ARG A 591 4.52 14.26 -25.65
C ARG A 591 5.52 14.62 -26.76
N GLY A 592 5.60 13.84 -27.84
CA GLY A 592 6.52 14.08 -28.96
C GLY A 592 6.49 15.51 -29.51
N GLU A 593 5.33 16.15 -29.63
CA GLU A 593 5.21 17.54 -30.10
C GLU A 593 5.83 18.56 -29.13
N LEU A 594 5.66 18.36 -27.83
CA LEU A 594 6.27 19.24 -26.82
C LEU A 594 7.79 19.02 -26.76
N ILE A 595 8.25 17.78 -26.89
CA ILE A 595 9.69 17.45 -26.96
C ILE A 595 10.31 18.07 -28.21
N ALA A 596 9.67 17.93 -29.37
CA ALA A 596 10.10 18.53 -30.64
C ALA A 596 10.20 20.06 -30.53
N ALA A 597 9.24 20.70 -29.86
CA ALA A 597 9.26 22.14 -29.62
C ALA A 597 10.41 22.57 -28.69
N LEU A 598 10.71 21.81 -27.62
CA LEU A 598 11.86 22.07 -26.74
C LEU A 598 13.19 21.95 -27.49
N LEU A 599 13.35 20.89 -28.28
CA LEU A 599 14.54 20.65 -29.11
C LEU A 599 14.74 21.75 -30.15
N SER A 600 13.66 22.15 -30.84
CA SER A 600 13.67 23.24 -31.81
C SER A 600 13.97 24.61 -31.16
N GLY A 601 13.60 24.77 -29.88
CA GLY A 601 13.94 25.93 -29.06
C GLY A 601 15.37 25.92 -28.49
N GLY A 602 16.15 24.86 -28.73
CA GLY A 602 17.54 24.75 -28.30
C GLY A 602 17.77 24.13 -26.92
N ALA A 603 16.74 23.52 -26.32
CA ALA A 603 16.86 22.76 -25.07
C ALA A 603 16.97 21.25 -25.35
N ALA A 604 17.83 20.57 -24.60
CA ALA A 604 17.91 19.12 -24.60
C ALA A 604 16.80 18.50 -23.74
N VAL A 605 16.44 17.25 -24.03
CA VAL A 605 15.45 16.49 -23.24
C VAL A 605 16.08 15.16 -22.82
N CYS A 606 16.12 14.90 -21.51
CA CYS A 606 16.58 13.65 -20.92
C CYS A 606 15.38 12.84 -20.44
N LEU A 607 15.23 11.60 -20.92
CA LEU A 607 14.16 10.69 -20.53
C LEU A 607 14.76 9.42 -19.91
N PRO A 608 14.79 9.30 -18.57
CA PRO A 608 15.23 8.09 -17.89
C PRO A 608 14.07 7.14 -17.58
N ASP A 609 14.35 5.84 -17.65
CA ASP A 609 13.54 4.81 -17.01
C ASP A 609 14.16 4.49 -15.64
N LEU A 610 13.59 5.06 -14.59
CA LEU A 610 13.99 4.79 -13.20
C LEU A 610 13.65 3.33 -12.83
N ARG A 611 14.24 2.81 -11.74
CA ARG A 611 14.11 1.38 -11.42
C ARG A 611 12.65 0.92 -11.33
N GLY A 612 12.36 -0.20 -11.98
CA GLY A 612 11.04 -0.82 -12.03
C GLY A 612 10.06 -0.10 -12.95
N LEU A 613 10.53 0.85 -13.77
CA LEU A 613 9.75 1.58 -14.78
C LEU A 613 10.30 1.30 -16.19
N GLY A 614 9.47 1.55 -17.21
CA GLY A 614 9.81 1.38 -18.62
C GLY A 614 10.53 0.05 -18.90
N GLU A 615 11.75 0.12 -19.43
CA GLU A 615 12.57 -1.06 -19.79
C GLU A 615 12.95 -1.97 -18.61
N THR A 616 12.88 -1.46 -17.38
CA THR A 616 13.22 -2.23 -16.16
C THR A 616 11.97 -2.68 -15.39
N ARG A 617 10.78 -2.41 -15.93
CA ARG A 617 9.50 -2.76 -15.30
C ARG A 617 9.35 -4.29 -15.26
N PRO A 618 9.02 -4.88 -14.10
CA PRO A 618 8.67 -6.30 -14.05
C PRO A 618 7.34 -6.57 -14.75
N ASP A 619 7.18 -7.79 -15.25
CA ASP A 619 5.89 -8.24 -15.81
C ASP A 619 4.80 -8.27 -14.72
N GLY A 620 3.57 -7.90 -15.09
CA GLY A 620 2.39 -8.01 -14.24
C GLY A 620 1.67 -6.68 -13.98
N SER A 621 0.60 -6.76 -13.20
CA SER A 621 -0.20 -5.60 -12.81
C SER A 621 0.43 -4.85 -11.64
N ARG A 622 0.01 -3.60 -11.43
CA ARG A 622 0.24 -2.81 -10.20
C ARG A 622 -0.92 -2.94 -9.21
N ASP A 623 -1.77 -3.94 -9.41
CA ASP A 623 -2.82 -4.22 -8.44
C ASP A 623 -2.23 -4.82 -7.16
N ARG A 624 -3.08 -5.12 -6.19
CA ARG A 624 -2.64 -5.61 -4.89
C ARG A 624 -1.90 -6.96 -4.93
N TRP A 625 -2.13 -7.79 -5.95
CA TRP A 625 -1.43 -9.07 -6.18
C TRP A 625 -0.24 -8.93 -7.13
N GLY A 626 0.00 -7.72 -7.65
CA GLY A 626 1.10 -7.40 -8.53
C GLY A 626 2.48 -7.56 -7.87
N ALA A 627 3.47 -7.96 -8.66
CA ALA A 627 4.85 -8.09 -8.21
C ALA A 627 5.38 -6.77 -7.62
N ILE A 628 5.09 -5.63 -8.26
CA ILE A 628 5.49 -4.30 -7.79
C ILE A 628 4.92 -4.00 -6.39
N THR A 629 3.69 -4.43 -6.09
CA THR A 629 3.10 -4.23 -4.77
C THR A 629 3.83 -5.05 -3.70
N SER A 630 4.18 -6.29 -4.00
CA SER A 630 4.97 -7.15 -3.09
C SER A 630 6.39 -6.60 -2.89
N GLN A 631 7.03 -6.12 -3.96
CA GLN A 631 8.35 -5.46 -3.90
C GLN A 631 8.30 -4.20 -3.04
N SER A 632 7.32 -3.33 -3.29
CA SER A 632 7.12 -2.11 -2.52
C SER A 632 6.85 -2.40 -1.04
N SER A 633 6.02 -3.39 -0.71
CA SER A 633 5.80 -3.81 0.68
C SER A 633 7.07 -4.36 1.32
N THR A 634 7.88 -5.13 0.58
CA THR A 634 9.16 -5.66 1.07
C THR A 634 10.15 -4.52 1.37
N GLU A 635 10.19 -3.50 0.51
CA GLU A 635 11.03 -2.32 0.73
C GLU A 635 10.63 -1.58 2.01
N LEU A 636 9.32 -1.43 2.28
CA LEU A 636 8.83 -0.89 3.56
C LEU A 636 9.33 -1.71 4.75
N MET A 637 9.29 -3.05 4.69
CA MET A 637 9.80 -3.92 5.76
C MET A 637 11.31 -3.73 5.99
N LEU A 638 12.07 -3.39 4.96
CA LEU A 638 13.51 -3.10 5.04
C LEU A 638 13.81 -1.67 5.48
N GLY A 639 12.78 -0.82 5.60
CA GLY A 639 12.85 0.57 6.06
C GLY A 639 13.06 1.60 4.96
N GLY A 640 12.91 1.21 3.69
CA GLY A 640 12.94 2.13 2.54
C GLY A 640 11.56 2.34 1.94
N THR A 641 11.50 3.10 0.83
CA THR A 641 10.31 3.19 -0.03
C THR A 641 10.71 3.12 -1.50
N MET A 642 9.82 2.61 -2.36
CA MET A 642 10.03 2.65 -3.81
C MET A 642 10.12 4.09 -4.37
N VAL A 643 9.49 5.06 -3.69
CA VAL A 643 9.62 6.48 -4.04
C VAL A 643 11.03 6.98 -3.72
N GLY A 644 11.57 6.68 -2.55
CA GLY A 644 12.93 7.06 -2.15
C GLY A 644 13.99 6.44 -3.07
N ASP A 645 13.83 5.17 -3.40
CA ASP A 645 14.70 4.46 -4.35
C ASP A 645 14.72 5.12 -5.74
N ARG A 646 13.55 5.51 -6.27
CA ARG A 646 13.46 6.18 -7.56
C ARG A 646 13.87 7.64 -7.50
N LEU A 647 13.77 8.29 -6.34
CA LEU A 647 14.35 9.61 -6.12
C LEU A 647 15.89 9.53 -6.14
N HIS A 648 16.49 8.50 -5.53
CA HIS A 648 17.92 8.23 -5.65
C HIS A 648 18.34 8.07 -7.11
N ASP A 649 17.55 7.33 -7.91
CA ASP A 649 17.79 7.17 -9.35
C ASP A 649 17.71 8.50 -10.11
N LEU A 650 16.70 9.32 -9.84
CA LEU A 650 16.55 10.64 -10.47
C LEU A 650 17.75 11.55 -10.13
N ARG A 651 18.20 11.55 -8.88
CA ARG A 651 19.39 12.31 -8.44
C ARG A 651 20.67 11.79 -9.11
N ALA A 652 20.76 10.50 -9.39
CA ALA A 652 21.85 9.93 -10.18
C ALA A 652 21.85 10.47 -11.62
N VAL A 653 20.68 10.55 -12.26
CA VAL A 653 20.53 11.13 -13.60
C VAL A 653 20.97 12.59 -13.61
N LEU A 654 20.55 13.39 -12.62
CA LEU A 654 20.94 14.79 -12.48
C LEU A 654 22.45 14.95 -12.32
N ASN A 655 23.08 14.15 -11.46
CA ASN A 655 24.53 14.16 -11.28
C ASN A 655 25.29 13.78 -12.56
N TYR A 656 24.78 12.79 -13.31
CA TYR A 656 25.34 12.44 -14.63
C TYR A 656 25.29 13.65 -15.58
N LEU A 657 24.15 14.33 -15.68
CA LEU A 657 23.99 15.50 -16.55
C LEU A 657 24.90 16.67 -16.13
N ARG A 658 25.05 16.92 -14.82
CA ARG A 658 25.96 17.95 -14.29
C ARG A 658 27.43 17.69 -14.65
N GLY A 659 27.82 16.43 -14.74
CA GLY A 659 29.18 16.02 -15.12
C GLY A 659 29.51 16.19 -16.60
N ARG A 660 28.51 16.48 -17.45
CA ARG A 660 28.71 16.61 -18.90
C ARG A 660 29.21 17.99 -19.29
N SER A 661 30.17 18.03 -20.21
CA SER A 661 30.74 19.29 -20.72
C SER A 661 29.82 20.05 -21.67
N ASP A 662 28.86 19.36 -22.29
CA ASP A 662 27.91 19.89 -23.28
C ASP A 662 26.55 20.27 -22.67
N VAL A 663 26.33 20.02 -21.38
CA VAL A 663 25.12 20.41 -20.64
C VAL A 663 25.39 21.65 -19.78
N ASP A 664 24.42 22.56 -19.73
CA ASP A 664 24.45 23.69 -18.82
C ASP A 664 23.89 23.28 -17.46
N SER A 665 24.78 22.91 -16.54
CA SER A 665 24.42 22.43 -15.21
C SER A 665 23.65 23.43 -14.35
N LYS A 666 23.59 24.72 -14.74
CA LYS A 666 22.79 25.74 -14.04
C LYS A 666 21.36 25.85 -14.57
N ARG A 667 21.05 25.13 -15.65
CA ARG A 667 19.78 25.23 -16.38
C ARG A 667 19.22 23.85 -16.66
N ILE A 668 18.86 23.20 -15.56
CA ILE A 668 18.20 21.91 -15.52
C ILE A 668 16.78 22.11 -14.98
N ALA A 669 15.77 21.78 -15.77
CA ALA A 669 14.38 21.76 -15.34
C ALA A 669 13.89 20.32 -15.13
N LEU A 670 12.95 20.13 -14.20
CA LEU A 670 12.27 18.85 -13.97
C LEU A 670 10.86 18.89 -14.55
N TRP A 671 10.47 17.84 -15.25
CA TRP A 671 9.11 17.64 -15.76
C TRP A 671 8.57 16.29 -15.27
N GLY A 672 7.59 16.33 -14.36
CA GLY A 672 6.80 15.17 -13.96
C GLY A 672 5.49 15.09 -14.76
N ASP A 673 5.24 13.96 -15.43
CA ASP A 673 3.99 13.75 -16.19
C ASP A 673 3.27 12.47 -15.77
N SER A 674 2.00 12.39 -16.15
CA SER A 674 1.10 11.26 -15.98
C SER A 674 0.33 11.05 -17.28
N PHE A 675 0.36 9.80 -17.77
CA PHE A 675 -0.36 9.42 -18.99
C PHE A 675 -1.63 8.62 -18.66
N ALA A 676 -1.91 8.43 -17.38
CA ALA A 676 -3.17 7.85 -16.92
C ALA A 676 -4.35 8.71 -17.40
N LYS A 677 -5.26 8.08 -18.15
CA LYS A 677 -6.52 8.74 -18.52
C LYS A 677 -7.33 8.97 -17.25
N VAL A 678 -7.78 10.20 -17.03
CA VAL A 678 -8.65 10.55 -15.90
C VAL A 678 -9.98 9.80 -15.96
N ASN A 679 -10.59 9.61 -14.79
CA ASN A 679 -11.97 9.12 -14.69
C ASN A 679 -12.94 10.26 -15.04
N PRO A 680 -14.00 9.99 -15.83
CA PRO A 680 -14.99 11.01 -16.14
C PRO A 680 -15.79 11.42 -14.90
N PRO A 681 -16.39 12.63 -14.85
CA PRO A 681 -17.09 13.14 -13.67
C PRO A 681 -18.26 12.26 -13.20
N ASP A 682 -18.92 11.55 -14.12
CA ASP A 682 -20.06 10.65 -13.88
C ASP A 682 -19.64 9.20 -13.57
N ARG A 683 -18.35 8.96 -13.35
CA ARG A 683 -17.84 7.61 -13.10
C ARG A 683 -18.38 7.04 -11.78
N ASP A 684 -18.97 5.84 -11.85
CA ASP A 684 -19.27 5.06 -10.65
C ASP A 684 -17.98 4.43 -10.06
N PHE A 685 -17.74 4.73 -8.79
CA PHE A 685 -16.61 4.23 -8.01
C PHE A 685 -16.97 3.07 -7.08
N GLN A 686 -18.25 2.78 -6.90
CA GLN A 686 -18.75 1.66 -6.10
C GLN A 686 -18.63 0.34 -6.87
N VAL A 687 -17.39 0.01 -7.24
CA VAL A 687 -17.07 -1.25 -7.92
C VAL A 687 -16.39 -2.21 -6.94
N PRO A 688 -16.95 -3.42 -6.71
CA PRO A 688 -16.33 -4.42 -5.84
C PRO A 688 -14.90 -4.75 -6.27
N ARG A 689 -14.07 -5.18 -5.31
CA ARG A 689 -12.74 -5.69 -5.62
C ARG A 689 -12.86 -7.00 -6.43
N HIS A 690 -11.98 -7.15 -7.42
CA HIS A 690 -11.94 -8.24 -8.44
C HIS A 690 -13.04 -8.20 -9.51
N MET A 691 -13.54 -7.03 -9.84
CA MET A 691 -14.28 -6.80 -11.07
C MET A 691 -13.37 -6.21 -12.14
N ASP A 692 -13.59 -6.52 -13.41
CA ASP A 692 -12.74 -6.07 -14.52
C ASP A 692 -12.94 -4.59 -14.88
N ASP A 693 -14.12 -4.03 -14.59
CA ASP A 693 -14.50 -2.67 -14.90
C ASP A 693 -14.12 -1.69 -13.77
N ARG A 694 -12.96 -1.86 -13.12
CA ARG A 694 -12.54 -0.93 -12.06
C ARG A 694 -12.27 0.48 -12.60
N PRO A 695 -12.48 1.53 -11.77
CA PRO A 695 -12.01 2.87 -12.08
C PRO A 695 -10.51 2.90 -12.37
N ARG A 696 -10.10 3.84 -13.21
CA ARG A 696 -8.70 4.03 -13.60
C ARG A 696 -7.90 4.56 -12.41
N TRP A 697 -6.69 4.04 -12.24
CA TRP A 697 -5.79 4.47 -11.18
C TRP A 697 -5.09 5.75 -11.60
N SER A 698 -4.72 6.59 -10.63
CA SER A 698 -3.82 7.71 -10.91
C SER A 698 -2.37 7.23 -10.99
N GLU A 699 -1.54 7.98 -11.70
CA GLU A 699 -0.09 7.76 -11.80
C GLU A 699 0.67 8.95 -11.19
N PRO A 700 0.74 9.04 -9.86
CA PRO A 700 1.23 10.25 -9.20
C PRO A 700 2.75 10.38 -9.18
N LEU A 701 3.48 9.32 -9.53
CA LEU A 701 4.92 9.21 -9.33
C LEU A 701 5.72 10.31 -10.06
N GLY A 702 5.38 10.64 -11.31
CA GLY A 702 6.12 11.62 -12.09
C GLY A 702 6.12 13.00 -11.43
N GLY A 703 4.93 13.50 -11.08
CA GLY A 703 4.77 14.77 -10.36
C GLY A 703 5.42 14.76 -8.97
N LEU A 704 5.26 13.66 -8.23
CA LEU A 704 5.88 13.48 -6.92
C LEU A 704 7.41 13.56 -6.99
N LEU A 705 8.04 12.86 -7.94
CA LEU A 705 9.49 12.88 -8.12
C LEU A 705 10.01 14.23 -8.60
N ALA A 706 9.26 14.97 -9.42
CA ALA A 706 9.65 16.32 -9.85
C ALA A 706 9.69 17.31 -8.67
N LEU A 707 8.66 17.26 -7.80
CA LEU A 707 8.62 18.09 -6.59
C LEU A 707 9.70 17.69 -5.57
N LEU A 708 9.90 16.38 -5.35
CA LEU A 708 10.95 15.89 -4.46
C LEU A 708 12.36 16.19 -5.00
N GLY A 709 12.59 16.01 -6.29
CA GLY A 709 13.84 16.38 -6.93
C GLY A 709 14.13 17.87 -6.70
N ALA A 710 13.14 18.73 -6.89
CA ALA A 710 13.29 20.16 -6.60
C ALA A 710 13.49 20.47 -5.12
N LEU A 711 12.92 19.69 -4.19
CA LEU A 711 13.15 19.85 -2.74
C LEU A 711 14.63 19.66 -2.39
N TYR A 712 15.25 18.58 -2.89
CA TYR A 712 16.63 18.20 -2.53
C TYR A 712 17.72 18.80 -3.44
N GLU A 713 17.36 19.27 -4.63
CA GLU A 713 18.30 19.80 -5.62
C GLU A 713 18.02 21.29 -5.83
N GLU A 714 18.82 22.15 -5.19
CA GLU A 714 18.61 23.61 -5.17
C GLU A 714 18.89 24.30 -6.51
N ASP A 715 19.72 23.70 -7.35
CA ASP A 715 20.14 24.20 -8.66
C ASP A 715 19.16 23.87 -9.80
N ILE A 716 18.06 23.13 -9.51
CA ILE A 716 16.96 22.96 -10.46
C ILE A 716 16.32 24.32 -10.73
N CYS A 717 16.27 24.75 -12.00
CA CYS A 717 15.86 26.09 -12.36
C CYS A 717 14.34 26.24 -12.58
N ALA A 718 13.63 25.15 -12.90
CA ALA A 718 12.17 25.14 -13.06
C ALA A 718 11.58 23.75 -12.84
N VAL A 719 10.31 23.71 -12.43
CA VAL A 719 9.56 22.48 -12.19
C VAL A 719 8.23 22.54 -12.92
N TYR A 720 7.94 21.51 -13.72
CA TYR A 720 6.65 21.32 -14.36
C TYR A 720 6.01 20.00 -13.90
N VAL A 721 4.76 20.05 -13.47
CA VAL A 721 3.97 18.86 -13.11
C VAL A 721 2.68 18.85 -13.90
N ARG A 722 2.38 17.70 -14.52
CA ARG A 722 1.11 17.48 -15.23
C ARG A 722 0.45 16.17 -14.80
N GLY A 723 -0.85 16.20 -14.51
CA GLY A 723 -1.63 14.99 -14.22
C GLY A 723 -1.22 14.25 -12.94
N GLY A 724 -0.38 14.87 -12.10
CA GLY A 724 0.01 14.35 -10.79
C GLY A 724 -1.13 14.49 -9.77
N LEU A 725 -0.96 13.83 -8.62
CA LEU A 725 -1.91 13.95 -7.51
C LEU A 725 -1.95 15.40 -6.99
N SER A 726 -3.12 15.92 -6.66
CA SER A 726 -3.28 17.24 -6.05
C SER A 726 -2.78 17.25 -4.62
N ASP A 727 -3.12 16.22 -3.85
CA ASP A 727 -2.87 16.06 -2.43
C ASP A 727 -3.10 14.60 -2.00
N PHE A 728 -2.30 14.10 -1.04
CA PHE A 728 -2.48 12.79 -0.42
C PHE A 728 -3.73 12.75 0.46
N GLN A 729 -4.17 13.88 1.02
CA GLN A 729 -5.39 13.97 1.84
C GLN A 729 -6.62 13.45 1.08
N SER A 730 -6.71 13.66 -0.23
CA SER A 730 -7.82 13.17 -1.08
C SER A 730 -7.87 11.64 -1.21
N VAL A 731 -6.77 10.92 -0.93
CA VAL A 731 -6.70 9.45 -0.99
C VAL A 731 -7.39 8.80 0.21
N VAL A 732 -7.46 9.51 1.35
CA VAL A 732 -8.09 9.01 2.59
C VAL A 732 -9.55 9.47 2.74
N ALA A 733 -10.08 10.21 1.77
CA ALA A 733 -11.40 10.84 1.81
C ALA A 733 -12.59 9.91 1.55
N GLU A 734 -12.32 8.71 1.05
CA GLU A 734 -13.36 7.81 0.57
C GLU A 734 -12.97 6.36 0.88
N PRO A 735 -13.88 5.39 0.82
CA PRO A 735 -13.57 4.00 1.18
C PRO A 735 -12.67 3.24 0.19
N PHE A 736 -12.27 3.86 -0.92
CA PHE A 736 -11.53 3.23 -2.01
C PHE A 736 -10.22 3.95 -2.26
N VAL A 737 -9.19 3.17 -2.60
CA VAL A 737 -7.86 3.65 -2.98
C VAL A 737 -7.56 3.29 -4.44
N TYR A 738 -7.26 4.32 -5.24
CA TYR A 738 -6.94 4.22 -6.67
C TYR A 738 -5.54 4.76 -7.00
N ILE A 739 -4.63 4.75 -6.03
CA ILE A 739 -3.20 4.97 -6.23
C ILE A 739 -2.44 3.63 -6.13
N PRO A 740 -1.29 3.47 -6.81
CA PRO A 740 -0.47 2.28 -6.69
C PRO A 740 0.32 2.23 -5.38
N HIS A 741 0.57 1.02 -4.85
CA HIS A 741 1.26 0.86 -3.55
C HIS A 741 2.70 1.39 -3.59
N ASP A 742 3.35 1.35 -4.76
CA ASP A 742 4.73 1.83 -4.95
C ASP A 742 4.90 3.35 -4.92
N VAL A 743 3.82 4.09 -4.65
CA VAL A 743 3.85 5.54 -4.38
C VAL A 743 3.41 5.90 -2.96
N VAL A 744 3.09 4.91 -2.13
CA VAL A 744 2.71 5.15 -0.73
C VAL A 744 3.96 5.50 0.07
N VAL A 745 3.92 6.65 0.74
CA VAL A 745 4.94 7.11 1.69
C VAL A 745 4.32 7.08 3.08
N PRO A 746 4.65 6.09 3.93
CA PRO A 746 4.06 5.99 5.26
C PRO A 746 4.35 7.23 6.13
N GLY A 747 3.33 7.77 6.77
CA GLY A 747 3.44 8.94 7.63
C GLY A 747 3.55 10.28 6.91
N VAL A 748 3.44 10.32 5.58
CA VAL A 748 3.64 11.56 4.80
C VAL A 748 2.77 12.72 5.32
N LEU A 749 1.51 12.45 5.68
CA LEU A 749 0.56 13.47 6.15
C LEU A 749 0.90 14.02 7.54
N THR A 750 1.79 13.36 8.29
CA THR A 750 2.31 13.86 9.57
C THR A 750 3.34 14.98 9.41
N PHE A 751 3.93 15.12 8.20
CA PHE A 751 4.94 16.13 7.89
C PHE A 751 4.45 17.20 6.91
N GLY A 752 3.30 17.00 6.27
CA GLY A 752 2.70 17.94 5.33
C GLY A 752 2.05 17.20 4.17
N ASP A 753 1.83 17.88 3.05
CA ASP A 753 1.29 17.28 1.83
C ASP A 753 1.98 17.88 0.59
N LEU A 754 1.57 17.50 -0.62
CA LEU A 754 2.13 17.98 -1.89
C LEU A 754 2.12 19.52 -2.03
N PRO A 755 1.12 20.28 -1.52
CA PRO A 755 1.20 21.73 -1.45
C PRO A 755 2.39 22.28 -0.66
N ASP A 756 2.85 21.56 0.37
CA ASP A 756 4.02 21.96 1.17
C ASP A 756 5.33 21.69 0.41
N LEU A 757 5.39 20.61 -0.38
CA LEU A 757 6.50 20.40 -1.32
C LEU A 757 6.56 21.50 -2.39
N ALA A 758 5.40 21.89 -2.94
CA ALA A 758 5.30 22.97 -3.90
C ALA A 758 5.71 24.33 -3.30
N ALA A 759 5.35 24.59 -2.05
CA ALA A 759 5.80 25.78 -1.31
C ALA A 759 7.33 25.84 -1.20
N ALA A 760 7.99 24.70 -0.96
CA ALA A 760 9.45 24.60 -0.88
C ALA A 760 10.18 24.79 -2.23
N VAL A 761 9.45 24.88 -3.35
CA VAL A 761 10.05 25.23 -4.65
C VAL A 761 10.32 26.73 -4.76
N ALA A 762 9.56 27.57 -4.05
CA ALA A 762 9.71 29.03 -4.09
C ALA A 762 11.17 29.49 -3.81
N PRO A 763 11.65 30.55 -4.49
CA PRO A 763 10.99 31.36 -5.51
C PRO A 763 11.20 30.82 -6.95
N ARG A 764 11.57 29.55 -7.12
CA ARG A 764 11.87 28.99 -8.43
C ARG A 764 10.58 28.76 -9.23
N PRO A 765 10.57 28.96 -10.55
CA PRO A 765 9.42 28.68 -11.40
C PRO A 765 8.79 27.31 -11.17
N LEU A 766 7.48 27.29 -10.88
CA LEU A 766 6.67 26.07 -10.73
C LEU A 766 5.39 26.21 -11.54
N ARG A 767 5.12 25.23 -12.40
CA ARG A 767 3.85 25.11 -13.13
C ARG A 767 3.18 23.77 -12.82
N LEU A 768 1.90 23.83 -12.47
CA LEU A 768 1.06 22.69 -12.10
C LEU A 768 -0.16 22.68 -13.03
N ASP A 769 -0.26 21.68 -13.90
CA ASP A 769 -1.36 21.54 -14.85
C ASP A 769 -2.17 20.26 -14.62
N ASN A 770 -3.50 20.36 -14.71
CA ASN A 770 -4.39 19.19 -14.77
C ASN A 770 -4.21 18.19 -13.61
N LEU A 771 -3.96 18.65 -12.39
CA LEU A 771 -3.81 17.77 -11.23
C LEU A 771 -5.08 16.95 -10.98
N VAL A 772 -4.91 15.75 -10.42
CA VAL A 772 -6.00 14.81 -10.14
C VAL A 772 -6.11 14.51 -8.65
N ASP A 773 -7.31 14.18 -8.18
CA ASP A 773 -7.49 13.70 -6.80
C ASP A 773 -7.13 12.20 -6.65
N GLY A 774 -7.26 11.66 -5.44
CA GLY A 774 -7.03 10.25 -5.11
C GLY A 774 -7.93 9.27 -5.88
N PHE A 775 -8.94 9.77 -6.59
CA PHE A 775 -9.89 9.03 -7.42
C PHE A 775 -9.56 9.18 -8.91
N ASN A 776 -8.41 9.78 -9.23
CA ASN A 776 -7.97 10.08 -10.58
C ASN A 776 -8.99 10.92 -11.36
N ARG A 777 -9.69 11.84 -10.68
CA ARG A 777 -10.55 12.84 -11.30
C ARG A 777 -9.77 14.14 -11.42
N GLN A 778 -9.84 14.79 -12.58
CA GLN A 778 -9.22 16.09 -12.77
C GLN A 778 -9.86 17.13 -11.84
N ARG A 779 -9.04 17.89 -11.13
CA ARG A 779 -9.47 19.02 -10.30
C ARG A 779 -9.54 20.30 -11.15
N PRO A 780 -10.61 21.10 -11.01
CA PRO A 780 -10.61 22.48 -11.50
C PRO A 780 -9.44 23.29 -10.92
N ALA A 781 -8.89 24.23 -11.70
CA ALA A 781 -7.75 25.05 -11.28
C ALA A 781 -8.03 25.85 -10.00
N ASP A 782 -9.27 26.32 -9.80
CA ASP A 782 -9.66 27.07 -8.60
C ASP A 782 -9.64 26.18 -7.34
N ASP A 783 -10.06 24.92 -7.46
CA ASP A 783 -9.95 23.94 -6.37
C ASP A 783 -8.48 23.67 -6.03
N VAL A 784 -7.63 23.51 -7.06
CA VAL A 784 -6.19 23.35 -6.87
C VAL A 784 -5.59 24.59 -6.18
N ARG A 785 -5.96 25.81 -6.59
CA ARG A 785 -5.51 27.05 -5.93
C ARG A 785 -5.93 27.12 -4.46
N ALA A 786 -7.12 26.63 -4.11
CA ALA A 786 -7.56 26.58 -2.71
C ALA A 786 -6.68 25.63 -1.86
N ILE A 787 -6.35 24.45 -2.41
CA ILE A 787 -5.48 23.45 -1.76
C ILE A 787 -4.03 23.96 -1.67
N TYR A 788 -3.54 24.63 -2.72
CA TYR A 788 -2.18 25.14 -2.85
C TYR A 788 -1.96 26.53 -2.23
N ARG A 789 -2.87 26.99 -1.35
CA ARG A 789 -2.69 28.22 -0.60
C ARG A 789 -1.32 28.34 0.11
N PRO A 790 -0.75 27.27 0.73
CA PRO A 790 0.59 27.35 1.30
C PRO A 790 1.66 27.73 0.27
N ALA A 791 1.62 27.13 -0.92
CA ALA A 791 2.54 27.46 -2.00
C ALA A 791 2.31 28.90 -2.49
N ILE A 792 1.06 29.29 -2.76
CA ILE A 792 0.73 30.65 -3.19
C ILE A 792 1.28 31.70 -2.21
N GLN A 793 1.12 31.47 -0.90
CA GLN A 793 1.67 32.36 0.13
C GLN A 793 3.20 32.42 0.07
N SER A 794 3.90 31.28 -0.01
CA SER A 794 5.37 31.27 -0.10
C SER A 794 5.90 31.98 -1.35
N TYR A 795 5.21 31.91 -2.49
CA TYR A 795 5.59 32.68 -3.68
C TYR A 795 5.29 34.18 -3.55
N GLN A 796 4.23 34.56 -2.83
CA GLN A 796 3.94 35.97 -2.53
C GLN A 796 4.96 36.57 -1.57
N ASP A 797 5.31 35.85 -0.51
CA ASP A 797 6.29 36.27 0.50
C ASP A 797 7.70 36.44 -0.12
N ALA A 798 8.01 35.64 -1.14
CA ALA A 798 9.26 35.71 -1.89
C ALA A 798 9.24 36.69 -3.08
N ASP A 799 8.20 37.52 -3.22
CA ASP A 799 8.00 38.46 -4.35
C ASP A 799 8.13 37.80 -5.73
N ALA A 800 7.55 36.60 -5.85
CA ALA A 800 7.66 35.71 -7.00
C ALA A 800 6.30 35.14 -7.45
N ALA A 801 5.19 35.82 -7.13
CA ALA A 801 3.84 35.32 -7.38
C ALA A 801 3.56 34.96 -8.86
N ASP A 802 4.24 35.62 -9.80
CA ASP A 802 4.18 35.36 -11.24
C ASP A 802 4.89 34.06 -11.67
N ARG A 803 5.73 33.49 -10.80
CA ARG A 803 6.48 32.25 -11.04
C ARG A 803 5.74 30.99 -10.62
N LEU A 804 4.58 31.09 -9.97
CA LEU A 804 3.69 29.97 -9.70
C LEU A 804 2.49 30.00 -10.65
N VAL A 805 2.41 29.00 -11.53
CA VAL A 805 1.30 28.84 -12.48
C VAL A 805 0.49 27.59 -12.13
N ILE A 806 -0.81 27.77 -11.92
CA ILE A 806 -1.76 26.66 -11.72
C ILE A 806 -2.81 26.75 -12.84
N GLY A 807 -2.85 25.73 -13.70
CA GLY A 807 -3.63 25.77 -14.95
C GLY A 807 -4.28 24.46 -15.37
N GLU A 808 -5.09 24.55 -16.42
CA GLU A 808 -5.77 23.42 -17.08
C GLU A 808 -5.34 23.28 -18.55
N THR A 809 -4.77 24.31 -19.16
CA THR A 809 -4.40 24.32 -20.58
C THR A 809 -2.92 24.01 -20.80
N THR A 810 -2.65 23.29 -21.88
CA THR A 810 -1.29 22.89 -22.30
C THR A 810 -0.68 23.84 -23.32
N ASP A 811 -1.46 24.79 -23.83
CA ASP A 811 -0.98 25.78 -24.78
C ASP A 811 0.16 26.54 -24.12
N SER A 812 1.32 26.57 -24.78
CA SER A 812 2.57 27.21 -24.35
C SER A 812 3.45 26.49 -23.31
N VAL A 813 3.26 25.22 -22.95
CA VAL A 813 4.15 24.54 -21.97
C VAL A 813 5.61 24.51 -22.42
N SER A 814 5.88 24.12 -23.67
CA SER A 814 7.23 24.11 -24.22
C SER A 814 7.85 25.52 -24.24
N ARG A 815 7.03 26.54 -24.57
CA ARG A 815 7.45 27.95 -24.50
C ARG A 815 7.79 28.37 -23.07
N TRP A 816 6.92 28.06 -22.10
CA TRP A 816 7.13 28.37 -20.69
C TRP A 816 8.42 27.74 -20.17
N LEU A 817 8.66 26.44 -20.46
CA LEU A 817 9.91 25.76 -20.11
C LEU A 817 11.12 26.44 -20.76
N LEU A 818 11.05 26.78 -22.05
CA LEU A 818 12.14 27.50 -22.74
C LEU A 818 12.42 28.88 -22.15
N GLU A 819 11.40 29.58 -21.64
CA GLU A 819 11.57 30.88 -20.98
C GLU A 819 12.31 30.76 -19.63
N GLN A 820 12.25 29.59 -18.97
CA GLN A 820 12.98 29.35 -17.72
C GLN A 820 14.40 28.79 -17.91
N LEU A 821 14.81 28.53 -19.16
CA LEU A 821 16.10 27.95 -19.59
C LEU A 821 16.92 28.96 -20.43
#